data_AF-A0A172U3P1-F1
#
_entry.id   AF-A0A172U3P1-F1
#
_cell.length_a   1.000
_cell.length_b   1.000
_cell.length_c   1.000
_cell.angle_alpha   90.00
_cell.angle_beta   90.00
_cell.angle_gamma   90.00
#
_symmetry.space_group_name_H-M   'P 1'
#
loop_
_entity.id
_entity.type
_entity.pdbx_description
1 polymer ?
#
loop_
_entity_poly.entity_id
_entity_poly.type
_entity_poly.pdbx_seq_one_letter_code
_entity_poly.pdbx_strand_id
1 'polypeptide(L)'
;MSNPCRNLPGYRPLKRLRTALAIAQGTSLLSTLLKELEATVSHDQTKRVTYMTALYSRIHREMFGDWKEQPTVPHRPGTMPDADKRRQFRIAIERLVLDGDSNRDSAIFDNNGFVIYSDDIAERLASFYHSLRIIRPFAYGNRITLDFFISALGNLPAFRAVYDQGIDFRRLTVEDARVLHDHASQHRALSRAFLHALDCSRTRYLRNQANRYGKWPENKRFLLGIPFLSHTTPDGIECLLTVTGGLVPISSIAAEQLIAGQHFADNPLSVSEHVIGYLPGTEDLRAPGKTEIDAIPIRADGVAPLFCLDVNMLTGLRSPSQAELIDLLKQCAGEQANLFWLADNASLRDKMLAAAQRETRLRRTVEIAYARLGKINSMLLAACDAIFAGKTPVAEPQFLMSMGGAGAGKTAVEEIAGAICGDNFVIASLDEFRKLSDLYRLLTAANHHSDDYIYIEPFANRLRDLVAQRACEQRINILYDGTGIPYHPRYSAIIKQFRAAGFRTQIAAVDAFLVKPAGRELELSRSGVVGSVKTRFQASGRALPWVVTIDKHIRSPQEFLHALEDTGVSKISLFANDGERDRHYLVAESFLLDDGELEALQQQQLNGKLADYLVGLIRTHPDSALQSLAGPDAQRLAELLARNSEIGEDNVAYLVYKGSETNRVLAIYHLRRMIDFVEKRQLNPNASGEEGLLHKPAALAFHIDPYAKDSWVTRLQGSLE
;
A
#
# COMPACT_ATOMS: atom_id res chain seq x y z
N MET A 1 -6.53 39.22 -9.95
CA MET A 1 -5.08 38.99 -9.77
C MET A 1 -4.59 37.94 -10.76
N SER A 2 -3.78 38.32 -11.74
CA SER A 2 -3.02 37.38 -12.58
C SER A 2 -1.97 36.69 -11.70
N ASN A 3 -1.86 35.37 -11.76
CA ASN A 3 -0.82 34.66 -11.02
C ASN A 3 0.53 34.97 -11.69
N PRO A 4 1.48 35.66 -11.03
CA PRO A 4 2.76 36.05 -11.63
C PRO A 4 3.59 34.84 -12.10
N CYS A 5 3.30 33.65 -11.58
CA CYS A 5 4.02 32.42 -11.89
C CYS A 5 3.52 31.69 -13.16
N ARG A 6 2.58 32.26 -13.92
CA ARG A 6 2.08 31.64 -15.18
C ARG A 6 3.16 31.50 -16.26
N ASN A 7 4.21 32.32 -16.20
CA ASN A 7 5.28 32.34 -17.18
C ASN A 7 6.44 31.39 -16.84
N LEU A 8 6.36 30.65 -15.71
CA LEU A 8 7.37 29.65 -15.37
C LEU A 8 7.33 28.48 -16.38
N PRO A 9 8.48 28.03 -16.92
CA PRO A 9 8.56 26.94 -17.90
C PRO A 9 7.76 25.69 -17.48
N GLY A 10 7.87 25.27 -16.22
CA GLY A 10 7.17 24.11 -15.66
C GLY A 10 5.76 24.35 -15.09
N TYR A 11 5.14 25.52 -15.29
CA TYR A 11 3.86 25.85 -14.61
C TYR A 11 2.73 24.84 -14.87
N ARG A 12 2.59 24.36 -16.12
CA ARG A 12 1.55 23.39 -16.50
C ARG A 12 1.78 22.02 -15.83
N PRO A 13 2.96 21.39 -15.93
CA PRO A 13 3.32 20.21 -15.16
C PRO A 13 3.15 20.36 -13.64
N LEU A 14 3.59 21.47 -13.04
CA LEU A 14 3.43 21.72 -11.60
C LEU A 14 1.96 21.77 -11.19
N LYS A 15 1.10 22.40 -12.00
CA LYS A 15 -0.35 22.39 -11.79
C LYS A 15 -0.91 20.96 -11.82
N ARG A 16 -0.41 20.09 -12.70
CA ARG A 16 -0.81 18.67 -12.76
C ARG A 16 -0.38 17.91 -11.51
N LEU A 17 0.88 18.03 -11.08
CA LEU A 17 1.35 17.42 -9.83
C LEU A 17 0.50 17.84 -8.63
N ARG A 18 0.25 19.15 -8.47
CA ARG A 18 -0.63 19.65 -7.40
C ARG A 18 -2.03 19.02 -7.44
N THR A 19 -2.56 18.81 -8.64
CA THR A 19 -3.90 18.24 -8.83
C THR A 19 -3.90 16.74 -8.54
N ALA A 20 -2.88 15.99 -8.99
CA ALA A 20 -2.71 14.58 -8.71
C ALA A 20 -2.56 14.31 -7.20
N LEU A 21 -1.74 15.10 -6.50
CA LEU A 21 -1.61 15.05 -5.04
C LEU A 21 -2.95 15.33 -4.35
N ALA A 22 -3.68 16.37 -4.80
CA ALA A 22 -4.98 16.71 -4.22
C ALA A 22 -6.05 15.63 -4.43
N ILE A 23 -6.07 14.97 -5.59
CA ILE A 23 -6.96 13.83 -5.84
C ILE A 23 -6.58 12.68 -4.90
N ALA A 24 -5.29 12.36 -4.78
CA ALA A 24 -4.82 11.30 -3.90
C ALA A 24 -5.23 11.55 -2.43
N GLN A 25 -4.99 12.77 -1.91
CA GLN A 25 -5.42 13.17 -0.57
C GLN A 25 -6.95 13.12 -0.41
N GLY A 26 -7.70 13.57 -1.42
CA GLY A 26 -9.16 13.52 -1.44
C GLY A 26 -9.73 12.10 -1.23
N THR A 27 -9.13 11.08 -1.85
CA THR A 27 -9.60 9.69 -1.67
C THR A 27 -9.54 9.21 -0.22
N SER A 28 -8.54 9.65 0.55
CA SER A 28 -8.40 9.36 1.97
C SER A 28 -9.35 10.22 2.81
N LEU A 29 -9.40 11.51 2.50
CA LEU A 29 -10.20 12.51 3.22
C LEU A 29 -11.69 12.17 3.25
N LEU A 30 -12.26 11.70 2.14
CA LEU A 30 -13.69 11.39 2.06
C LEU A 30 -14.10 10.36 3.10
N SER A 31 -13.29 9.32 3.29
CA SER A 31 -13.57 8.28 4.29
C SER A 31 -13.50 8.79 5.73
N THR A 32 -12.64 9.77 5.99
CA THR A 32 -12.48 10.38 7.32
C THR A 32 -13.65 11.31 7.62
N LEU A 33 -14.00 12.19 6.67
CA LEU A 33 -15.13 13.10 6.83
C LEU A 33 -16.44 12.36 7.03
N LEU A 34 -16.71 11.28 6.29
CA LEU A 34 -17.94 10.50 6.47
C LEU A 34 -18.08 9.91 7.88
N LYS A 35 -16.98 9.41 8.47
CA LYS A 35 -16.97 8.92 9.86
C LYS A 35 -17.20 10.03 10.88
N GLU A 36 -16.65 11.22 10.65
CA GLU A 36 -16.84 12.38 11.53
C GLU A 36 -18.26 12.95 11.43
N LEU A 37 -18.85 12.93 10.22
CA LEU A 37 -20.19 13.45 9.93
C LEU A 37 -21.31 12.61 10.55
N GLU A 38 -21.07 11.32 10.81
CA GLU A 38 -21.96 10.48 11.62
C GLU A 38 -22.08 10.97 13.07
N ALA A 39 -21.11 11.75 13.57
CA ALA A 39 -21.06 12.25 14.95
C ALA A 39 -21.66 13.66 15.13
N THR A 40 -22.00 14.37 14.03
CA THR A 40 -22.45 15.77 14.08
C THR A 40 -23.99 15.89 13.98
N VAL A 41 -24.69 15.59 15.07
CA VAL A 41 -26.18 15.62 15.13
C VAL A 41 -26.76 16.92 15.74
N SER A 42 -25.93 17.88 16.20
CA SER A 42 -26.40 18.99 17.06
C SER A 42 -26.03 20.43 16.62
N HIS A 43 -26.34 20.83 15.38
CA HIS A 43 -26.05 22.20 14.90
C HIS A 43 -27.31 22.98 14.47
N ASP A 44 -27.59 24.09 15.14
CA ASP A 44 -28.54 25.13 14.72
C ASP A 44 -28.08 25.86 13.42
N GLN A 45 -28.93 26.71 12.83
CA GLN A 45 -28.70 27.43 11.57
C GLN A 45 -27.33 28.15 11.52
N THR A 46 -26.98 28.94 12.55
CA THR A 46 -25.73 29.72 12.56
C THR A 46 -24.51 28.81 12.71
N LYS A 47 -24.61 27.78 13.56
CA LYS A 47 -23.56 26.75 13.70
C LYS A 47 -23.37 25.98 12.40
N ARG A 48 -24.43 25.72 11.64
CA ARG A 48 -24.36 25.01 10.35
C ARG A 48 -23.69 25.81 9.25
N VAL A 49 -24.02 27.08 9.08
CA VAL A 49 -23.33 27.96 8.11
C VAL A 49 -21.84 28.07 8.45
N THR A 50 -21.54 28.21 9.74
CA THR A 50 -20.14 28.24 10.24
C THR A 50 -19.43 26.91 9.98
N TYR A 51 -20.10 25.79 10.25
CA TYR A 51 -19.59 24.45 10.00
C TYR A 51 -19.30 24.21 8.52
N MET A 52 -20.24 24.49 7.61
CA MET A 52 -20.04 24.31 6.17
C MET A 52 -18.92 25.20 5.62
N THR A 53 -18.81 26.43 6.12
CA THR A 53 -17.70 27.34 5.79
C THR A 53 -16.35 26.78 6.24
N ALA A 54 -16.28 26.26 7.47
CA ALA A 54 -15.09 25.63 8.01
C ALA A 54 -14.74 24.34 7.27
N LEU A 55 -15.75 23.52 6.92
CA LEU A 55 -15.60 22.28 6.16
C LEU A 55 -15.01 22.55 4.77
N TYR A 56 -15.53 23.53 4.03
CA TYR A 56 -15.00 23.90 2.71
C TYR A 56 -13.53 24.34 2.78
N SER A 57 -13.20 25.14 3.80
CA SER A 57 -11.83 25.60 4.04
C SER A 57 -10.91 24.44 4.46
N ARG A 58 -11.41 23.52 5.28
CA ARG A 58 -10.71 22.30 5.72
C ARG A 58 -10.44 21.37 4.54
N ILE A 59 -11.42 21.13 3.68
CA ILE A 59 -11.26 20.32 2.46
C ILE A 59 -10.12 20.87 1.62
N HIS A 60 -10.11 22.17 1.33
CA HIS A 60 -9.00 22.77 0.59
C HIS A 60 -7.67 22.64 1.34
N ARG A 61 -7.66 22.84 2.66
CA ARG A 61 -6.42 22.73 3.45
C ARG A 61 -5.82 21.34 3.37
N GLU A 62 -6.64 20.30 3.52
CA GLU A 62 -6.19 18.91 3.57
C GLU A 62 -5.87 18.36 2.18
N MET A 63 -6.71 18.64 1.17
CA MET A 63 -6.42 18.22 -0.20
C MET A 63 -5.13 18.85 -0.75
N PHE A 64 -4.81 20.10 -0.37
CA PHE A 64 -3.62 20.80 -0.89
C PHE A 64 -2.49 20.92 0.14
N GLY A 65 -2.48 20.09 1.19
CA GLY A 65 -1.49 20.14 2.27
C GLY A 65 -0.04 20.07 1.79
N ASP A 66 0.23 19.20 0.80
CA ASP A 66 1.55 19.02 0.16
C ASP A 66 2.05 20.27 -0.61
N TRP A 67 1.17 21.24 -0.89
CA TRP A 67 1.49 22.44 -1.68
C TRP A 67 1.72 23.70 -0.83
N LYS A 68 1.78 23.57 0.50
CA LYS A 68 1.75 24.69 1.45
C LYS A 68 2.93 25.68 1.36
N GLU A 69 4.13 25.22 1.01
CA GLU A 69 5.36 26.03 0.93
C GLU A 69 5.78 26.37 -0.51
N GLN A 70 4.90 26.20 -1.48
CA GLN A 70 5.24 26.42 -2.88
C GLN A 70 5.21 27.93 -3.21
N PRO A 71 6.30 28.52 -3.75
CA PRO A 71 6.37 29.95 -4.05
C PRO A 71 5.48 30.33 -5.25
N THR A 72 4.97 29.32 -5.98
CA THR A 72 4.12 29.49 -7.17
C THR A 72 2.67 29.86 -6.86
N VAL A 73 2.31 29.97 -5.57
CA VAL A 73 0.96 30.32 -5.11
C VAL A 73 0.99 31.43 -4.06
N PRO A 74 -0.01 32.35 -4.06
CA PRO A 74 0.03 33.54 -3.21
C PRO A 74 -0.53 33.34 -1.79
N HIS A 75 -0.97 32.13 -1.43
CA HIS A 75 -1.56 31.85 -0.12
C HIS A 75 -1.42 30.38 0.30
N ARG A 76 -1.47 30.14 1.60
CA ARG A 76 -1.51 28.79 2.18
C ARG A 76 -2.85 28.09 1.91
N PRO A 77 -2.87 26.75 1.79
CA PRO A 77 -4.09 25.97 1.66
C PRO A 77 -5.14 26.30 2.72
N GLY A 78 -6.40 26.48 2.30
CA GLY A 78 -7.54 26.76 3.18
C GLY A 78 -7.73 28.24 3.53
N THR A 79 -6.77 29.10 3.21
CA THR A 79 -6.92 30.56 3.41
C THR A 79 -7.59 31.20 2.21
N MET A 80 -8.68 31.94 2.43
CA MET A 80 -9.36 32.77 1.41
C MET A 80 -8.79 34.20 1.45
N PRO A 81 -7.84 34.57 0.58
CA PRO A 81 -7.08 35.82 0.75
C PRO A 81 -7.92 37.08 0.50
N ASP A 82 -8.91 37.00 -0.38
CA ASP A 82 -9.74 38.12 -0.82
C ASP A 82 -10.97 38.26 0.09
N ALA A 83 -11.12 39.41 0.75
CA ALA A 83 -12.19 39.67 1.72
C ALA A 83 -13.58 39.72 1.07
N ASP A 84 -13.70 40.30 -0.13
CA ASP A 84 -14.97 40.41 -0.84
C ASP A 84 -15.45 39.04 -1.29
N LYS A 85 -14.54 38.23 -1.84
CA LYS A 85 -14.84 36.84 -2.19
C LYS A 85 -15.20 35.99 -0.98
N ARG A 86 -14.53 36.21 0.16
CA ARG A 86 -14.86 35.53 1.42
C ARG A 86 -16.27 35.87 1.89
N ARG A 87 -16.67 37.15 1.77
CA ARG A 87 -18.04 37.60 2.08
C ARG A 87 -19.07 36.96 1.13
N GLN A 88 -18.83 37.01 -0.18
CA GLN A 88 -19.70 36.40 -1.19
C GLN A 88 -19.82 34.89 -1.00
N PHE A 89 -18.72 34.22 -0.68
CA PHE A 89 -18.69 32.80 -0.35
C PHE A 89 -19.59 32.49 0.85
N ARG A 90 -19.48 33.26 1.94
CA ARG A 90 -20.31 33.07 3.13
C ARG A 90 -21.79 33.23 2.82
N ILE A 91 -22.16 34.24 2.02
CA ILE A 91 -23.55 34.45 1.56
C ILE A 91 -24.03 33.26 0.72
N ALA A 92 -23.19 32.70 -0.15
CA ALA A 92 -23.55 31.53 -0.95
C ALA A 92 -23.77 30.27 -0.09
N ILE A 93 -22.99 30.08 0.98
CA ILE A 93 -23.16 28.98 1.94
C ILE A 93 -24.42 29.19 2.80
N GLU A 94 -24.67 30.43 3.23
CA GLU A 94 -25.86 30.80 4.00
C GLU A 94 -27.15 30.47 3.25
N ARG A 95 -27.20 30.72 1.94
CA ARG A 95 -28.35 30.37 1.08
C ARG A 95 -28.72 28.89 1.08
N LEU A 96 -27.81 27.98 1.46
CA LEU A 96 -28.11 26.56 1.58
C LEU A 96 -28.99 26.22 2.80
N VAL A 97 -29.07 27.10 3.79
CA VAL A 97 -29.87 26.89 5.00
C VAL A 97 -31.06 27.84 4.96
N LEU A 98 -32.27 27.31 5.12
CA LEU A 98 -33.50 28.07 5.10
C LEU A 98 -33.42 29.24 6.10
N ASP A 99 -33.90 30.41 5.69
CA ASP A 99 -34.00 31.61 6.50
C ASP A 99 -35.32 32.33 6.19
N GLY A 100 -36.40 31.82 6.77
CA GLY A 100 -37.76 32.22 6.45
C GLY A 100 -38.09 32.01 4.96
N ASP A 101 -38.81 32.95 4.36
CA ASP A 101 -39.18 32.90 2.94
C ASP A 101 -38.09 33.49 2.00
N SER A 102 -37.01 34.06 2.55
CA SER A 102 -36.05 34.87 1.79
C SER A 102 -35.20 34.07 0.79
N ASN A 103 -34.99 32.78 1.04
CA ASN A 103 -34.13 31.89 0.25
C ASN A 103 -34.76 30.51 0.01
N ARG A 104 -36.09 30.42 0.10
CA ARG A 104 -36.87 29.19 -0.04
C ARG A 104 -36.58 28.42 -1.33
N ASP A 105 -36.19 29.10 -2.40
CA ASP A 105 -35.88 28.50 -3.71
C ASP A 105 -34.43 28.02 -3.85
N SER A 106 -33.61 28.20 -2.80
CA SER A 106 -32.18 27.81 -2.80
C SER A 106 -31.77 26.94 -1.61
N ALA A 107 -32.55 26.93 -0.54
CA ALA A 107 -32.26 26.17 0.66
C ALA A 107 -32.28 24.66 0.41
N ILE A 108 -31.31 23.94 0.96
CA ILE A 108 -31.22 22.47 0.98
C ILE A 108 -31.41 21.94 2.41
N PHE A 109 -31.13 22.78 3.42
CA PHE A 109 -31.32 22.47 4.83
C PHE A 109 -32.37 23.38 5.45
N ASP A 110 -33.14 22.88 6.43
CA ASP A 110 -33.98 23.71 7.27
C ASP A 110 -33.18 24.37 8.42
N ASN A 111 -33.85 25.19 9.23
CA ASN A 111 -33.22 25.93 10.35
C ASN A 111 -32.68 25.00 11.46
N ASN A 112 -33.23 23.79 11.54
CA ASN A 112 -32.79 22.74 12.47
C ASN A 112 -31.70 21.86 11.85
N GLY A 113 -31.43 22.06 10.56
CA GLY A 113 -30.40 21.35 9.84
C GLY A 113 -30.80 19.99 9.25
N PHE A 114 -32.08 19.72 9.12
CA PHE A 114 -32.54 18.58 8.32
C PHE A 114 -32.47 18.92 6.85
N VAL A 115 -32.21 17.91 6.01
CA VAL A 115 -32.29 18.06 4.56
C VAL A 115 -33.76 18.20 4.18
N ILE A 116 -34.08 19.19 3.36
CA ILE A 116 -35.44 19.45 2.87
C ILE A 116 -35.64 18.65 1.58
N TYR A 117 -36.76 17.94 1.46
CA TYR A 117 -37.17 17.35 0.18
C TYR A 117 -37.67 18.45 -0.76
N SER A 118 -37.21 18.41 -2.01
CA SER A 118 -37.63 19.31 -3.08
C SER A 118 -37.49 18.62 -4.44
N ASP A 119 -38.48 18.82 -5.32
CA ASP A 119 -38.48 18.25 -6.67
C ASP A 119 -37.42 18.91 -7.59
N ASP A 120 -37.00 20.13 -7.24
CA ASP A 120 -36.04 20.99 -7.95
C ASP A 120 -34.61 20.90 -7.39
N ILE A 121 -34.27 19.89 -6.58
CA ILE A 121 -32.97 19.79 -5.89
C ILE A 121 -31.76 19.95 -6.84
N ALA A 122 -31.87 19.46 -8.07
CA ALA A 122 -30.81 19.58 -9.07
C ALA A 122 -30.58 21.04 -9.48
N GLU A 123 -31.63 21.87 -9.54
CA GLU A 123 -31.55 23.30 -9.83
C GLU A 123 -30.92 24.06 -8.66
N ARG A 124 -31.29 23.71 -7.42
CA ARG A 124 -30.69 24.29 -6.20
C ARG A 124 -29.19 24.03 -6.15
N LEU A 125 -28.79 22.78 -6.36
CA LEU A 125 -27.38 22.38 -6.43
C LEU A 125 -26.65 23.08 -7.58
N ALA A 126 -27.26 23.17 -8.77
CA ALA A 126 -26.69 23.87 -9.91
C ALA A 126 -26.49 25.37 -9.65
N SER A 127 -27.44 26.02 -8.97
CA SER A 127 -27.38 27.43 -8.61
C SER A 127 -26.23 27.71 -7.63
N PHE A 128 -26.11 26.88 -6.60
CA PHE A 128 -25.03 26.94 -5.64
C PHE A 128 -23.66 26.67 -6.29
N TYR A 129 -23.57 25.61 -7.10
CA TYR A 129 -22.36 25.24 -7.83
C TYR A 129 -21.91 26.37 -8.77
N HIS A 130 -22.82 26.94 -9.55
CA HIS A 130 -22.55 28.08 -10.43
C HIS A 130 -22.03 29.30 -9.64
N SER A 131 -22.67 29.63 -8.52
CA SER A 131 -22.28 30.75 -7.66
C SER A 131 -20.83 30.59 -7.16
N LEU A 132 -20.47 29.40 -6.65
CA LEU A 132 -19.11 29.16 -6.15
C LEU A 132 -18.04 29.12 -7.26
N ARG A 133 -18.40 28.70 -8.48
CA ARG A 133 -17.50 28.76 -9.64
C ARG A 133 -17.14 30.19 -10.05
N ILE A 134 -18.02 31.15 -9.80
CA ILE A 134 -17.79 32.57 -10.07
C ILE A 134 -16.95 33.19 -8.94
N ILE A 135 -17.36 32.97 -7.68
CA ILE A 135 -16.71 33.55 -6.50
C ILE A 135 -15.23 33.17 -6.44
N ARG A 136 -14.92 31.87 -6.61
CA ARG A 136 -13.55 31.32 -6.55
C ARG A 136 -12.78 31.84 -5.33
N PRO A 137 -13.15 31.40 -4.12
CA PRO A 137 -12.62 31.93 -2.87
C PRO A 137 -11.10 31.74 -2.69
N PHE A 138 -10.49 30.79 -3.41
CA PHE A 138 -9.05 30.52 -3.40
C PHE A 138 -8.38 30.98 -4.71
N ALA A 139 -7.07 31.17 -4.72
CA ALA A 139 -6.32 31.47 -5.95
C ALA A 139 -6.12 30.22 -6.83
N TYR A 140 -6.13 29.02 -6.24
CA TYR A 140 -6.01 27.73 -6.92
C TYR A 140 -6.98 26.71 -6.31
N GLY A 141 -7.09 25.52 -6.90
CA GLY A 141 -7.80 24.39 -6.27
C GLY A 141 -9.33 24.49 -6.13
N ASN A 142 -9.96 25.65 -6.37
CA ASN A 142 -11.40 25.87 -6.16
C ASN A 142 -12.30 24.79 -6.74
N ARG A 143 -12.00 24.34 -7.95
CA ARG A 143 -12.89 23.47 -8.71
C ARG A 143 -12.96 22.07 -8.12
N ILE A 144 -11.81 21.42 -7.91
CA ILE A 144 -11.78 20.10 -7.27
C ILE A 144 -12.24 20.15 -5.82
N THR A 145 -11.99 21.27 -5.11
CA THR A 145 -12.53 21.51 -3.76
C THR A 145 -14.06 21.55 -3.78
N LEU A 146 -14.65 22.23 -4.77
CA LEU A 146 -16.10 22.31 -4.97
C LEU A 146 -16.69 20.94 -5.34
N ASP A 147 -16.09 20.24 -6.29
CA ASP A 147 -16.54 18.91 -6.71
C ASP A 147 -16.52 17.93 -5.52
N PHE A 148 -15.46 18.00 -4.70
CA PHE A 148 -15.34 17.23 -3.47
C PHE A 148 -16.38 17.63 -2.43
N PHE A 149 -16.57 18.93 -2.16
CA PHE A 149 -17.55 19.42 -1.19
C PHE A 149 -18.97 18.96 -1.55
N ILE A 150 -19.36 19.07 -2.82
CA ILE A 150 -20.66 18.61 -3.30
C ILE A 150 -20.80 17.08 -3.17
N SER A 151 -19.76 16.34 -3.52
CA SER A 151 -19.77 14.89 -3.36
C SER A 151 -19.88 14.48 -1.89
N ALA A 152 -19.17 15.16 -0.99
CA ALA A 152 -19.26 14.94 0.46
C ALA A 152 -20.66 15.28 0.99
N LEU A 153 -21.25 16.40 0.55
CA LEU A 153 -22.61 16.82 0.89
C LEU A 153 -23.65 15.77 0.48
N GLY A 154 -23.56 15.27 -0.76
CA GLY A 154 -24.48 14.26 -1.27
C GLY A 154 -24.33 12.88 -0.63
N ASN A 155 -23.19 12.59 0.01
CA ASN A 155 -22.93 11.35 0.73
C ASN A 155 -23.26 11.42 2.22
N LEU A 156 -23.73 12.57 2.72
CA LEU A 156 -24.21 12.68 4.10
C LEU A 156 -25.36 11.70 4.36
N PRO A 157 -25.38 11.00 5.52
CA PRO A 157 -26.51 10.15 5.89
C PRO A 157 -27.85 10.90 5.83
N ALA A 158 -27.89 12.15 6.29
CA ALA A 158 -29.07 13.00 6.25
C ALA A 158 -29.53 13.32 4.81
N PHE A 159 -28.59 13.49 3.87
CA PHE A 159 -28.93 13.72 2.46
C PHE A 159 -29.46 12.45 1.81
N ARG A 160 -28.79 11.31 2.06
CA ARG A 160 -29.21 10.00 1.53
C ARG A 160 -30.54 9.50 2.09
N ALA A 161 -30.94 9.98 3.27
CA ALA A 161 -32.27 9.70 3.84
C ALA A 161 -33.41 10.39 3.08
N VAL A 162 -33.13 11.48 2.35
CA VAL A 162 -34.12 12.25 1.58
C VAL A 162 -34.00 11.98 0.07
N TYR A 163 -32.78 11.93 -0.44
CA TYR A 163 -32.47 11.70 -1.85
C TYR A 163 -31.68 10.39 -1.98
N ASP A 164 -32.39 9.33 -2.37
CA ASP A 164 -31.83 7.97 -2.43
C ASP A 164 -30.53 7.91 -3.26
N GLN A 165 -29.54 7.17 -2.76
CA GLN A 165 -28.20 7.01 -3.33
C GLN A 165 -27.33 8.28 -3.52
N GLY A 166 -27.77 9.46 -3.07
CA GLY A 166 -26.94 10.67 -3.01
C GLY A 166 -26.40 11.17 -4.37
N ILE A 167 -25.33 11.97 -4.33
CA ILE A 167 -24.66 12.54 -5.51
C ILE A 167 -23.43 11.71 -5.91
N ASP A 168 -23.36 11.31 -7.18
CA ASP A 168 -22.21 10.57 -7.74
C ASP A 168 -21.86 11.04 -9.16
N PHE A 169 -20.72 11.71 -9.34
CA PHE A 169 -20.33 12.21 -10.66
C PHE A 169 -19.83 11.13 -11.63
N ARG A 170 -19.75 9.87 -11.23
CA ARG A 170 -19.54 8.74 -12.17
C ARG A 170 -20.78 8.47 -13.03
N ARG A 171 -21.92 9.09 -12.71
CA ARG A 171 -23.18 9.00 -13.47
C ARG A 171 -23.29 10.05 -14.58
N LEU A 172 -22.35 10.98 -14.65
CA LEU A 172 -22.33 12.06 -15.65
C LEU A 172 -22.07 11.50 -17.06
N THR A 173 -22.61 12.17 -18.08
CA THR A 173 -22.13 12.00 -19.45
C THR A 173 -20.86 12.81 -19.69
N VAL A 174 -20.16 12.55 -20.80
CA VAL A 174 -18.99 13.35 -21.21
C VAL A 174 -19.35 14.83 -21.35
N GLU A 175 -20.54 15.12 -21.89
CA GLU A 175 -21.00 16.48 -22.07
C GLU A 175 -21.29 17.16 -20.73
N ASP A 176 -21.88 16.44 -19.77
CA ASP A 176 -22.10 17.00 -18.42
C ASP A 176 -20.76 17.31 -17.74
N ALA A 177 -19.75 16.45 -17.88
CA ALA A 177 -18.42 16.72 -17.36
C ALA A 177 -17.84 18.00 -17.97
N ARG A 178 -17.95 18.20 -19.29
CA ARG A 178 -17.53 19.44 -19.97
C ARG A 178 -18.29 20.66 -19.46
N VAL A 179 -19.60 20.55 -19.27
CA VAL A 179 -20.45 21.62 -18.72
C VAL A 179 -20.03 22.01 -17.29
N LEU A 180 -19.73 21.04 -16.43
CA LEU A 180 -19.18 21.31 -15.09
C LEU A 180 -17.77 21.90 -15.17
N HIS A 181 -17.03 21.69 -16.26
CA HIS A 181 -15.70 22.27 -16.51
C HIS A 181 -15.73 23.70 -17.08
N ASP A 182 -16.69 24.04 -17.95
CA ASP A 182 -16.74 25.32 -18.66
C ASP A 182 -17.43 26.43 -17.87
N HIS A 183 -16.72 27.53 -17.59
CA HIS A 183 -17.21 28.65 -16.79
C HIS A 183 -18.37 29.41 -17.45
N ALA A 184 -18.52 29.30 -18.77
CA ALA A 184 -19.60 29.93 -19.53
C ALA A 184 -20.88 29.08 -19.57
N SER A 185 -20.87 27.89 -18.98
CA SER A 185 -22.01 26.98 -19.01
C SER A 185 -23.25 27.58 -18.33
N GLN A 186 -24.37 27.48 -19.04
CA GLN A 186 -25.67 27.99 -18.60
C GLN A 186 -26.25 27.18 -17.44
N HIS A 187 -27.04 27.84 -16.60
CA HIS A 187 -27.69 27.21 -15.45
C HIS A 187 -28.47 25.93 -15.81
N ARG A 188 -29.26 25.96 -16.88
CA ARG A 188 -30.03 24.78 -17.36
C ARG A 188 -29.15 23.56 -17.65
N ALA A 189 -27.96 23.78 -18.22
CA ALA A 189 -27.03 22.70 -18.51
C ALA A 189 -26.43 22.12 -17.22
N LEU A 190 -26.13 22.99 -16.24
CA LEU A 190 -25.68 22.58 -14.90
C LEU A 190 -26.77 21.78 -14.18
N SER A 191 -28.02 22.22 -14.20
CA SER A 191 -29.15 21.49 -13.60
C SER A 191 -29.30 20.10 -14.20
N ARG A 192 -29.16 19.96 -15.53
CA ARG A 192 -29.15 18.65 -16.20
C ARG A 192 -28.01 17.75 -15.72
N ALA A 193 -26.79 18.29 -15.58
CA ALA A 193 -25.67 17.53 -15.05
C ALA A 193 -25.95 17.01 -13.63
N PHE A 194 -26.55 17.84 -12.77
CA PHE A 194 -26.95 17.43 -11.42
C PHE A 194 -28.08 16.40 -11.39
N LEU A 195 -29.06 16.50 -12.29
CA LEU A 195 -30.08 15.45 -12.48
C LEU A 195 -29.42 14.10 -12.79
N HIS A 196 -28.46 14.08 -13.71
CA HIS A 196 -27.73 12.86 -14.03
C HIS A 196 -26.87 12.35 -12.86
N ALA A 197 -26.27 13.24 -12.06
CA ALA A 197 -25.48 12.86 -10.88
C ALA A 197 -26.35 12.27 -9.75
N LEU A 198 -27.63 12.65 -9.66
CA LEU A 198 -28.60 12.13 -8.69
C LEU A 198 -29.32 10.85 -9.18
N ASP A 199 -29.34 10.60 -10.48
CA ASP A 199 -30.06 9.46 -11.10
C ASP A 199 -29.34 8.11 -10.87
N CYS A 200 -29.84 7.34 -9.91
CA CYS A 200 -29.26 6.05 -9.52
C CYS A 200 -29.22 5.01 -10.66
N SER A 201 -30.10 5.11 -11.65
CA SER A 201 -30.18 4.18 -12.79
C SER A 201 -28.95 4.24 -13.70
N ARG A 202 -28.17 5.32 -13.61
CA ARG A 202 -26.94 5.56 -14.38
C ARG A 202 -25.69 4.95 -13.75
N THR A 203 -25.82 4.35 -12.58
CA THR A 203 -24.68 3.79 -11.85
C THR A 203 -24.02 2.68 -12.68
N ARG A 204 -22.71 2.82 -12.90
CA ARG A 204 -21.88 1.81 -13.57
C ARG A 204 -21.13 0.99 -12.55
N TYR A 205 -21.21 -0.33 -12.67
CA TYR A 205 -20.53 -1.28 -11.79
C TYR A 205 -19.27 -1.83 -12.47
N LEU A 206 -18.27 -2.17 -11.66
CA LEU A 206 -17.08 -2.89 -12.12
C LEU A 206 -17.48 -4.31 -12.57
N ARG A 207 -17.37 -4.59 -13.86
CA ARG A 207 -17.66 -5.92 -14.43
C ARG A 207 -16.45 -6.84 -14.31
N ASN A 208 -16.25 -7.39 -13.12
CA ASN A 208 -15.22 -8.39 -12.90
C ASN A 208 -15.58 -9.70 -13.63
N GLN A 209 -14.58 -10.31 -14.25
CA GLN A 209 -14.67 -11.66 -14.82
C GLN A 209 -13.75 -12.57 -14.00
N ALA A 210 -14.22 -13.78 -13.69
CA ALA A 210 -13.43 -14.74 -12.93
C ALA A 210 -12.11 -15.06 -13.66
N ASN A 211 -11.01 -15.08 -12.91
CA ASN A 211 -9.69 -15.51 -13.40
C ASN A 211 -9.17 -14.77 -14.64
N ARG A 212 -9.58 -13.52 -14.86
CA ARG A 212 -9.19 -12.77 -16.06
C ARG A 212 -7.67 -12.52 -16.17
N TYR A 213 -6.94 -12.56 -15.06
CA TYR A 213 -5.47 -12.56 -15.05
C TYR A 213 -4.82 -13.95 -15.11
N GLY A 214 -5.60 -15.02 -14.98
CA GLY A 214 -5.13 -16.41 -14.89
C GLY A 214 -5.82 -17.18 -13.76
N LYS A 215 -5.67 -18.51 -13.75
CA LYS A 215 -5.96 -19.35 -12.60
C LYS A 215 -4.64 -19.84 -12.05
N TRP A 216 -4.37 -19.54 -10.77
CA TRP A 216 -3.20 -20.06 -10.10
C TRP A 216 -3.51 -21.49 -9.65
N PRO A 217 -2.57 -22.43 -9.81
CA PRO A 217 -2.76 -23.77 -9.26
C PRO A 217 -2.87 -23.65 -7.74
N GLU A 218 -4.01 -24.06 -7.21
CA GLU A 218 -4.27 -24.22 -5.78
C GLU A 218 -4.63 -25.69 -5.59
N ASN A 219 -3.61 -26.56 -5.65
CA ASN A 219 -3.80 -27.99 -5.46
C ASN A 219 -4.07 -28.29 -3.97
N LYS A 220 -5.31 -28.02 -3.56
CA LYS A 220 -5.83 -28.33 -2.23
C LYS A 220 -7.11 -29.16 -2.34
N ARG A 221 -7.30 -30.02 -1.35
CA ARG A 221 -8.53 -30.80 -1.19
C ARG A 221 -9.05 -30.69 0.23
N PHE A 222 -10.36 -30.57 0.37
CA PHE A 222 -11.02 -30.58 1.67
C PHE A 222 -11.47 -32.01 2.00
N LEU A 223 -11.07 -32.51 3.17
CA LEU A 223 -11.65 -33.72 3.78
C LEU A 223 -12.33 -33.31 5.07
N LEU A 224 -13.66 -33.53 5.17
CA LEU A 224 -14.47 -33.13 6.33
C LEU A 224 -14.26 -31.65 6.75
N GLY A 225 -14.09 -30.76 5.78
CA GLY A 225 -13.85 -29.33 6.00
C GLY A 225 -12.40 -28.96 6.37
N ILE A 226 -11.48 -29.91 6.42
CA ILE A 226 -10.05 -29.68 6.70
C ILE A 226 -9.27 -29.62 5.37
N PRO A 227 -8.51 -28.55 5.11
CA PRO A 227 -7.73 -28.41 3.89
C PRO A 227 -6.41 -29.19 3.97
N PHE A 228 -6.16 -30.00 2.94
CA PHE A 228 -4.91 -30.74 2.74
C PHE A 228 -4.27 -30.36 1.41
N LEU A 229 -2.94 -30.42 1.37
CA LEU A 229 -2.20 -30.33 0.12
C LEU A 229 -2.51 -31.56 -0.74
N SER A 230 -2.81 -31.34 -2.02
CA SER A 230 -3.17 -32.40 -2.96
C SER A 230 -2.31 -32.37 -4.23
N HIS A 231 -2.31 -33.47 -4.97
CA HIS A 231 -1.67 -33.59 -6.27
C HIS A 231 -2.39 -34.67 -7.08
N THR A 232 -2.47 -34.49 -8.40
CA THR A 232 -3.01 -35.50 -9.31
C THR A 232 -1.85 -36.12 -10.07
N THR A 233 -1.69 -37.45 -9.96
CA THR A 233 -0.61 -38.17 -10.66
C THR A 233 -0.76 -38.10 -12.18
N PRO A 234 0.28 -38.42 -12.97
CA PRO A 234 0.16 -38.52 -14.43
C PRO A 234 -0.95 -39.46 -14.91
N ASP A 235 -1.28 -40.48 -14.10
CA ASP A 235 -2.35 -41.45 -14.35
C ASP A 235 -3.75 -40.95 -13.92
N GLY A 236 -3.85 -39.70 -13.47
CA GLY A 236 -5.12 -39.07 -13.08
C GLY A 236 -5.60 -39.39 -11.66
N ILE A 237 -4.75 -39.97 -10.80
CA ILE A 237 -5.13 -40.34 -9.43
C ILE A 237 -5.00 -39.13 -8.52
N GLU A 238 -6.11 -38.69 -7.92
CA GLU A 238 -6.09 -37.63 -6.90
C GLU A 238 -5.51 -38.16 -5.57
N CYS A 239 -4.42 -37.53 -5.13
CA CYS A 239 -3.70 -37.88 -3.91
C CYS A 239 -3.63 -36.70 -2.94
N LEU A 240 -3.58 -37.00 -1.65
CA LEU A 240 -3.08 -36.09 -0.62
C LEU A 240 -1.58 -36.31 -0.41
N LEU A 241 -0.90 -35.30 0.11
CA LEU A 241 0.54 -35.34 0.32
C LEU A 241 0.90 -35.51 1.78
N THR A 242 1.89 -36.35 2.08
CA THR A 242 2.59 -36.34 3.36
C THR A 242 3.62 -35.21 3.42
N VAL A 243 4.08 -34.85 4.62
CA VAL A 243 5.14 -33.84 4.81
C VAL A 243 6.50 -34.25 4.22
N THR A 244 6.67 -35.53 3.87
CA THR A 244 7.85 -36.06 3.16
C THR A 244 7.63 -36.14 1.65
N GLY A 245 6.49 -35.66 1.13
CA GLY A 245 6.13 -35.70 -0.29
C GLY A 245 5.50 -37.00 -0.77
N GLY A 246 5.12 -37.91 0.12
CA GLY A 246 4.44 -39.17 -0.25
C GLY A 246 3.04 -38.91 -0.78
N LEU A 247 2.67 -39.60 -1.86
CA LEU A 247 1.38 -39.50 -2.54
C LEU A 247 0.43 -40.58 -2.03
N VAL A 248 -0.63 -40.16 -1.33
CA VAL A 248 -1.63 -41.05 -0.72
C VAL A 248 -2.97 -40.87 -1.44
N PRO A 249 -3.50 -41.88 -2.16
CA PRO A 249 -4.76 -41.77 -2.88
C PRO A 249 -5.91 -41.39 -1.96
N ILE A 250 -6.76 -40.44 -2.36
CA ILE A 250 -7.90 -40.02 -1.52
C ILE A 250 -8.83 -41.19 -1.18
N SER A 251 -8.99 -42.14 -2.12
CA SER A 251 -9.80 -43.34 -1.95
C SER A 251 -9.29 -44.29 -0.85
N SER A 252 -8.02 -44.20 -0.47
CA SER A 252 -7.42 -45.00 0.60
C SER A 252 -7.61 -44.38 1.99
N ILE A 253 -8.11 -43.14 2.07
CA ILE A 253 -8.25 -42.40 3.32
C ILE A 253 -9.68 -42.59 3.84
N ALA A 254 -9.84 -43.40 4.88
CA ALA A 254 -11.10 -43.50 5.61
C ALA A 254 -11.32 -42.20 6.41
N ALA A 255 -12.14 -41.29 5.88
CA ALA A 255 -12.39 -39.97 6.47
C ALA A 255 -12.87 -40.03 7.94
N GLU A 256 -13.51 -41.12 8.35
CA GLU A 256 -13.95 -41.44 9.71
C GLU A 256 -12.80 -41.52 10.74
N GLN A 257 -11.55 -41.65 10.29
CA GLN A 257 -10.36 -41.68 11.15
C GLN A 257 -9.92 -40.29 11.63
N LEU A 258 -10.45 -39.19 11.07
CA LEU A 258 -10.21 -37.83 11.56
C LEU A 258 -11.15 -37.54 12.75
N ILE A 259 -10.70 -37.91 13.95
CA ILE A 259 -11.49 -37.79 15.19
C ILE A 259 -11.65 -36.31 15.58
N ALA A 260 -12.90 -35.84 15.64
CA ALA A 260 -13.22 -34.49 16.12
C ALA A 260 -12.77 -34.30 17.58
N GLY A 261 -12.08 -33.19 17.86
CA GLY A 261 -11.62 -32.84 19.21
C GLY A 261 -10.24 -33.38 19.61
N GLN A 262 -9.58 -34.17 18.76
CA GLN A 262 -8.18 -34.58 18.94
C GLN A 262 -7.22 -33.68 18.15
N HIS A 263 -5.97 -33.59 18.61
CA HIS A 263 -4.93 -32.85 17.91
C HIS A 263 -4.39 -33.67 16.74
N PHE A 264 -4.15 -33.00 15.61
CA PHE A 264 -3.63 -33.65 14.40
C PHE A 264 -2.27 -34.32 14.62
N ALA A 265 -1.44 -33.76 15.52
CA ALA A 265 -0.16 -34.35 15.93
C ALA A 265 -0.29 -35.70 16.64
N ASP A 266 -1.44 -35.99 17.26
CA ASP A 266 -1.70 -37.23 18.00
C ASP A 266 -2.35 -38.32 17.14
N ASN A 267 -2.81 -37.97 15.94
CA ASN A 267 -3.44 -38.89 15.00
C ASN A 267 -2.80 -38.79 13.60
N PRO A 268 -1.52 -39.17 13.46
CA PRO A 268 -0.94 -39.39 12.16
C PRO A 268 -1.62 -40.62 11.57
N LEU A 269 -2.64 -40.40 10.73
CA LEU A 269 -3.27 -41.44 9.94
C LEU A 269 -2.18 -42.39 9.42
N SER A 270 -2.35 -43.72 9.58
CA SER A 270 -1.34 -44.70 9.17
C SER A 270 -1.32 -44.82 7.64
N VAL A 271 -0.81 -43.79 6.97
CA VAL A 271 -0.94 -43.61 5.52
C VAL A 271 0.24 -44.17 4.73
N SER A 272 1.32 -44.57 5.39
CA SER A 272 2.54 -45.05 4.71
C SER A 272 2.34 -46.28 3.86
N GLU A 273 1.46 -47.19 4.29
CA GLU A 273 1.09 -48.39 3.54
C GLU A 273 0.33 -48.05 2.24
N HIS A 274 -0.20 -46.84 2.14
CA HIS A 274 -0.96 -46.35 1.00
C HIS A 274 -0.19 -45.36 0.13
N VAL A 275 1.09 -45.12 0.41
CA VAL A 275 1.93 -44.25 -0.42
C VAL A 275 2.22 -44.96 -1.75
N ILE A 276 1.64 -44.44 -2.84
CA ILE A 276 1.80 -45.01 -4.20
C ILE A 276 2.97 -44.41 -4.98
N GLY A 277 3.67 -43.44 -4.39
CA GLY A 277 4.79 -42.74 -5.02
C GLY A 277 5.15 -41.47 -4.24
N TYR A 278 6.07 -40.69 -4.79
CA TYR A 278 6.50 -39.42 -4.19
C TYR A 278 6.42 -38.29 -5.20
N LEU A 279 6.10 -37.10 -4.69
CA LEU A 279 6.10 -35.88 -5.47
C LEU A 279 7.53 -35.58 -5.96
N PRO A 280 7.75 -35.36 -7.27
CA PRO A 280 9.06 -35.01 -7.79
C PRO A 280 9.62 -33.72 -7.16
N GLY A 281 10.94 -33.66 -6.92
CA GLY A 281 11.60 -32.50 -6.32
C GLY A 281 11.54 -32.47 -4.79
N THR A 282 11.13 -33.58 -4.16
CA THR A 282 11.07 -33.75 -2.70
C THR A 282 12.04 -34.80 -2.16
N GLU A 283 12.99 -35.26 -2.98
CA GLU A 283 13.92 -36.35 -2.67
C GLU A 283 14.76 -36.07 -1.42
N ASP A 284 15.22 -34.82 -1.26
CA ASP A 284 15.98 -34.36 -0.08
C ASP A 284 15.19 -34.45 1.23
N LEU A 285 13.84 -34.45 1.18
CA LEU A 285 13.00 -34.62 2.37
C LEU A 285 13.06 -36.05 2.92
N ARG A 286 13.68 -36.98 2.17
CA ARG A 286 13.86 -38.39 2.53
C ARG A 286 15.33 -38.79 2.53
N ALA A 287 16.24 -37.82 2.60
CA ALA A 287 17.67 -38.09 2.68
C ALA A 287 18.01 -38.98 3.90
N PRO A 288 18.98 -39.91 3.80
CA PRO A 288 19.37 -40.75 4.93
C PRO A 288 19.71 -39.93 6.18
N GLY A 289 19.13 -40.30 7.32
CA GLY A 289 19.33 -39.61 8.60
C GLY A 289 18.38 -38.42 8.84
N LYS A 290 17.54 -38.03 7.88
CA LYS A 290 16.52 -37.00 8.07
C LYS A 290 15.31 -37.58 8.80
N THR A 291 15.19 -37.29 10.10
CA THR A 291 14.10 -37.79 10.96
C THR A 291 13.02 -36.76 11.23
N GLU A 292 13.14 -35.55 10.69
CA GLU A 292 12.16 -34.49 10.85
C GLU A 292 12.12 -33.54 9.65
N ILE A 293 10.93 -32.95 9.40
CA ILE A 293 10.67 -31.91 8.38
C ILE A 293 10.18 -30.67 9.10
N ASP A 294 10.97 -29.59 9.16
CA ASP A 294 10.66 -28.40 9.96
C ASP A 294 10.13 -28.77 11.38
N ALA A 295 10.90 -29.56 12.13
CA ALA A 295 10.54 -30.12 13.43
C ALA A 295 9.33 -31.09 13.45
N ILE A 296 8.75 -31.49 12.30
CA ILE A 296 7.68 -32.51 12.24
C ILE A 296 8.36 -33.87 12.29
N PRO A 297 8.15 -34.68 13.34
CA PRO A 297 8.82 -35.96 13.45
C PRO A 297 8.34 -36.91 12.36
N ILE A 298 9.28 -37.59 11.73
CA ILE A 298 9.05 -38.78 10.92
C ILE A 298 9.25 -39.98 11.85
N ARG A 299 8.29 -40.90 11.88
CA ARG A 299 8.39 -42.09 12.71
C ARG A 299 9.55 -42.99 12.23
N ALA A 300 10.05 -43.85 13.12
CA ALA A 300 11.17 -44.75 12.82
C ALA A 300 10.87 -45.74 11.68
N ASP A 301 9.60 -46.05 11.45
CA ASP A 301 9.09 -46.88 10.34
C ASP A 301 8.91 -46.07 9.03
N GLY A 302 9.32 -44.80 9.01
CA GLY A 302 9.18 -43.90 7.86
C GLY A 302 7.80 -43.25 7.73
N VAL A 303 6.89 -43.45 8.69
CA VAL A 303 5.56 -42.86 8.65
C VAL A 303 5.59 -41.35 8.89
N ALA A 304 5.09 -40.61 7.91
CA ALA A 304 5.00 -39.16 7.91
C ALA A 304 3.52 -38.71 7.84
N PRO A 305 3.11 -37.68 8.62
CA PRO A 305 1.74 -37.20 8.60
C PRO A 305 1.36 -36.55 7.26
N LEU A 306 0.06 -36.54 6.95
CA LEU A 306 -0.49 -35.74 5.83
C LEU A 306 -0.23 -34.25 6.08
N PHE A 307 0.05 -33.50 5.02
CA PHE A 307 0.24 -32.06 5.07
C PHE A 307 -1.12 -31.36 5.13
N CYS A 308 -1.53 -31.02 6.35
CA CYS A 308 -2.69 -30.18 6.62
C CYS A 308 -2.32 -28.68 6.56
N LEU A 309 -3.05 -27.93 5.73
CA LEU A 309 -2.85 -26.48 5.56
C LEU A 309 -3.43 -25.64 6.71
N ASP A 310 -4.25 -26.25 7.58
CA ASP A 310 -4.85 -25.59 8.77
C ASP A 310 -4.04 -25.85 10.06
N VAL A 311 -2.86 -26.48 9.96
CA VAL A 311 -1.93 -26.63 11.09
C VAL A 311 -0.90 -25.50 11.06
N ASN A 312 -0.82 -24.69 12.13
CA ASN A 312 0.19 -23.65 12.25
C ASN A 312 1.60 -24.25 12.26
N MET A 313 2.45 -23.82 11.34
CA MET A 313 3.78 -24.42 11.15
C MET A 313 4.68 -24.34 12.40
N LEU A 314 4.52 -23.29 13.22
CA LEU A 314 5.38 -23.00 14.36
C LEU A 314 5.00 -23.83 15.59
N THR A 315 3.70 -24.09 15.78
CA THR A 315 3.19 -24.76 16.99
C THR A 315 2.73 -26.19 16.73
N GLY A 316 2.45 -26.56 15.48
CA GLY A 316 1.84 -27.85 15.14
C GLY A 316 0.36 -27.95 15.53
N LEU A 317 -0.29 -26.82 15.87
CA LEU A 317 -1.68 -26.77 16.31
C LEU A 317 -2.61 -26.22 15.23
N ARG A 318 -3.86 -26.68 15.23
CA ARG A 318 -4.92 -26.09 14.40
C ARG A 318 -5.44 -24.77 14.99
N SER A 319 -6.10 -23.98 14.16
CA SER A 319 -6.61 -22.64 14.49
C SER A 319 -7.33 -22.53 15.86
N PRO A 320 -8.26 -23.44 16.25
CA PRO A 320 -8.92 -23.36 17.56
C PRO A 320 -7.96 -23.57 18.74
N SER A 321 -7.13 -24.61 18.69
CA SER A 321 -6.14 -24.91 19.75
C SER A 321 -5.03 -23.86 19.81
N GLN A 322 -4.69 -23.24 18.68
CA GLN A 322 -3.76 -22.12 18.62
C GLN A 322 -4.29 -20.90 19.37
N ALA A 323 -5.58 -20.57 19.22
CA ALA A 323 -6.21 -19.47 19.93
C ALA A 323 -6.21 -19.73 21.45
N GLU A 324 -6.63 -20.93 21.87
CA GLU A 324 -6.61 -21.36 23.28
C GLU A 324 -5.20 -21.28 23.89
N LEU A 325 -4.16 -21.68 23.14
CA LEU A 325 -2.77 -21.55 23.58
C LEU A 325 -2.36 -20.09 23.81
N ILE A 326 -2.70 -19.20 22.88
CA ILE A 326 -2.34 -17.78 22.97
C ILE A 326 -3.04 -17.12 24.17
N ASP A 327 -4.32 -17.42 24.38
CA ASP A 327 -5.07 -16.89 25.52
C ASP A 327 -4.47 -17.37 26.85
N LEU A 328 -4.14 -18.65 26.95
CA LEU A 328 -3.48 -19.21 28.14
C LEU A 328 -2.09 -18.60 28.38
N LEU A 329 -1.32 -18.39 27.30
CA LEU A 329 -0.01 -17.73 27.37
C LEU A 329 -0.14 -16.32 27.92
N LYS A 330 -1.11 -15.53 27.44
CA LYS A 330 -1.38 -14.18 27.93
C LYS A 330 -1.84 -14.14 29.37
N GLN A 331 -2.69 -15.08 29.79
CA GLN A 331 -3.08 -15.21 31.20
C GLN A 331 -1.87 -15.50 32.10
N CYS A 332 -0.90 -16.30 31.62
CA CYS A 332 0.26 -16.70 32.40
C CYS A 332 1.42 -15.70 32.36
N ALA A 333 1.64 -14.99 31.25
CA ALA A 333 2.81 -14.15 31.02
C ALA A 333 2.48 -12.67 30.67
N GLY A 334 1.20 -12.31 30.65
CA GLY A 334 0.70 -10.95 30.35
C GLY A 334 0.31 -10.74 28.88
N GLU A 335 -0.45 -9.67 28.61
CA GLU A 335 -0.99 -9.37 27.27
C GLU A 335 0.06 -9.19 26.17
N GLN A 336 1.29 -8.81 26.55
CA GLN A 336 2.40 -8.60 25.60
C GLN A 336 3.20 -9.88 25.32
N ALA A 337 2.78 -11.03 25.86
CA ALA A 337 3.50 -12.27 25.68
C ALA A 337 3.55 -12.72 24.21
N ASN A 338 4.76 -13.02 23.72
CA ASN A 338 4.98 -13.59 22.40
C ASN A 338 5.02 -15.12 22.49
N LEU A 339 4.47 -15.81 21.49
CA LEU A 339 4.52 -17.27 21.35
C LEU A 339 5.91 -17.87 21.61
N PHE A 340 6.98 -17.23 21.14
CA PHE A 340 8.35 -17.71 21.35
C PHE A 340 8.86 -17.58 22.79
N TRP A 341 8.15 -16.91 23.71
CA TRP A 341 8.48 -16.94 25.14
C TRP A 341 8.27 -18.32 25.77
N LEU A 342 7.45 -19.17 25.14
CA LEU A 342 7.26 -20.57 25.53
C LEU A 342 8.43 -21.46 25.07
N ALA A 343 9.15 -21.08 24.00
CA ALA A 343 10.26 -21.87 23.48
C ALA A 343 11.35 -22.01 24.56
N ASP A 344 11.74 -23.26 24.85
CA ASP A 344 12.78 -23.61 25.83
C ASP A 344 12.55 -23.08 27.27
N ASN A 345 11.34 -22.60 27.58
CA ASN A 345 10.98 -22.04 28.89
C ASN A 345 10.15 -23.02 29.73
N ALA A 346 10.83 -23.92 30.44
CA ALA A 346 10.18 -24.95 31.26
C ALA A 346 9.30 -24.35 32.37
N SER A 347 9.70 -23.22 32.97
CA SER A 347 8.94 -22.57 34.04
C SER A 347 7.59 -22.05 33.54
N LEU A 348 7.57 -21.39 32.38
CA LEU A 348 6.33 -20.90 31.78
C LEU A 348 5.44 -22.06 31.31
N ARG A 349 6.03 -23.11 30.73
CA ARG A 349 5.32 -24.36 30.39
C ARG A 349 4.60 -24.92 31.61
N ASP A 350 5.30 -25.09 32.73
CA ASP A 350 4.74 -25.70 33.94
C ASP A 350 3.63 -24.83 34.55
N LYS A 351 3.80 -23.49 34.49
CA LYS A 351 2.76 -22.54 34.87
C LYS A 351 1.51 -22.68 34.00
N MET A 352 1.68 -22.78 32.68
CA MET A 352 0.56 -22.98 31.74
C MET A 352 -0.12 -24.34 31.94
N LEU A 353 0.64 -25.41 32.18
CA LEU A 353 0.10 -26.74 32.47
C LEU A 353 -0.70 -26.77 33.79
N ALA A 354 -0.27 -26.02 34.79
CA ALA A 354 -1.03 -25.85 36.03
C ALA A 354 -2.32 -25.04 35.80
N ALA A 355 -2.25 -23.98 35.00
CA ALA A 355 -3.39 -23.13 34.65
C ALA A 355 -4.43 -23.83 33.76
N ALA A 356 -4.01 -24.78 32.93
CA ALA A 356 -4.91 -25.63 32.13
C ALA A 356 -5.74 -26.65 32.96
N GLN A 357 -5.54 -26.71 34.28
CA GLN A 357 -6.30 -27.56 35.22
C GLN A 357 -6.41 -29.03 34.77
N ARG A 358 -7.64 -29.60 34.80
CA ARG A 358 -7.99 -30.97 34.39
C ARG A 358 -8.39 -31.06 32.90
N GLU A 359 -8.23 -29.99 32.11
CA GLU A 359 -8.57 -30.03 30.69
C GLU A 359 -7.48 -30.74 29.89
N THR A 360 -7.65 -32.05 29.68
CA THR A 360 -6.67 -32.91 29.01
C THR A 360 -6.26 -32.39 27.62
N ARG A 361 -7.23 -31.88 26.84
CA ARG A 361 -6.96 -31.33 25.49
C ARG A 361 -6.06 -30.09 25.56
N LEU A 362 -6.33 -29.16 26.47
CA LEU A 362 -5.57 -27.92 26.61
C LEU A 362 -4.16 -28.17 27.16
N ARG A 363 -4.01 -29.09 28.12
CA ARG A 363 -2.69 -29.55 28.57
C ARG A 363 -1.87 -30.10 27.40
N ARG A 364 -2.50 -30.95 26.57
CA ARG A 364 -1.85 -31.50 25.38
C ARG A 364 -1.48 -30.43 24.35
N THR A 365 -2.31 -29.39 24.19
CA THR A 365 -2.01 -28.21 23.37
C THR A 365 -0.69 -27.56 23.78
N VAL A 366 -0.48 -27.35 25.10
CA VAL A 366 0.74 -26.74 25.64
C VAL A 366 1.96 -27.63 25.38
N GLU A 367 1.84 -28.93 25.59
CA GLU A 367 2.93 -29.89 25.36
C GLU A 367 3.38 -29.94 23.90
N ILE A 368 2.43 -30.02 22.96
CA ILE A 368 2.70 -30.04 21.52
C ILE A 368 3.42 -28.75 21.12
N ALA A 369 2.88 -27.59 21.51
CA ALA A 369 3.46 -26.31 21.16
C ALA A 369 4.85 -26.09 21.78
N TYR A 370 5.03 -26.43 23.06
CA TYR A 370 6.32 -26.29 23.75
C TYR A 370 7.43 -27.07 23.05
N ALA A 371 7.20 -28.36 22.78
CA ALA A 371 8.18 -29.22 22.13
C ALA A 371 8.50 -28.75 20.70
N ARG A 372 7.47 -28.33 19.97
CA ARG A 372 7.59 -27.82 18.61
C ARG A 372 8.39 -26.52 18.54
N LEU A 373 8.04 -25.55 19.39
CA LEU A 373 8.63 -24.22 19.38
C LEU A 373 10.11 -24.24 19.75
N GLY A 374 10.55 -25.07 20.70
CA GLY A 374 11.98 -25.20 21.06
C GLY A 374 12.85 -25.65 19.87
N LYS A 375 12.38 -26.65 19.11
CA LYS A 375 13.07 -27.12 17.89
C LYS A 375 13.10 -26.05 16.81
N ILE A 376 11.96 -25.43 16.51
CA ILE A 376 11.87 -24.35 15.51
C ILE A 376 12.76 -23.17 15.91
N ASN A 377 12.76 -22.78 17.18
CA ASN A 377 13.60 -21.72 17.71
C ASN A 377 15.10 -22.03 17.51
N SER A 378 15.52 -23.26 17.78
CA SER A 378 16.90 -23.72 17.55
C SER A 378 17.28 -23.63 16.07
N MET A 379 16.41 -24.06 15.16
CA MET A 379 16.63 -23.94 13.71
C MET A 379 16.79 -22.47 13.27
N LEU A 380 15.92 -21.59 13.78
CA LEU A 380 15.93 -20.17 13.47
C LEU A 380 17.20 -19.47 14.01
N LEU A 381 17.65 -19.83 15.22
CA LEU A 381 18.88 -19.30 15.80
C LEU A 381 20.11 -19.72 14.99
N ALA A 382 20.20 -21.00 14.60
CA ALA A 382 21.28 -21.49 13.75
C ALA A 382 21.32 -20.79 12.37
N ALA A 383 20.15 -20.56 11.76
CA ALA A 383 20.05 -19.78 10.52
C ALA A 383 20.49 -18.32 10.74
N CYS A 384 20.12 -17.72 11.86
CA CYS A 384 20.56 -16.37 12.24
C CYS A 384 22.08 -16.31 12.42
N ASP A 385 22.70 -17.28 13.09
CA ASP A 385 24.17 -17.36 13.22
C ASP A 385 24.86 -17.41 11.86
N ALA A 386 24.35 -18.22 10.92
CA ALA A 386 24.90 -18.32 9.58
C ALA A 386 24.82 -17.00 8.80
N ILE A 387 23.74 -16.23 8.94
CA ILE A 387 23.55 -14.93 8.28
C ILE A 387 24.60 -13.89 8.75
N PHE A 388 24.99 -13.96 10.02
CA PHE A 388 25.95 -13.02 10.63
C PHE A 388 27.40 -13.46 10.50
N ALA A 389 27.68 -14.63 9.92
CA ALA A 389 29.03 -15.12 9.74
C ALA A 389 29.89 -14.12 8.93
N GLY A 390 31.02 -13.73 9.49
CA GLY A 390 31.97 -12.79 8.87
C GLY A 390 31.56 -11.31 8.89
N LYS A 391 30.47 -10.94 9.58
CA LYS A 391 30.05 -9.54 9.72
C LYS A 391 30.66 -8.90 10.96
N THR A 392 30.97 -7.61 10.88
CA THR A 392 31.61 -6.87 11.97
C THR A 392 30.81 -5.63 12.37
N PRO A 393 30.73 -5.29 13.67
CA PRO A 393 30.10 -4.06 14.13
C PRO A 393 30.67 -2.80 13.47
N VAL A 394 29.83 -1.80 13.26
CA VAL A 394 30.24 -0.48 12.73
C VAL A 394 29.83 0.64 13.68
N ALA A 395 30.60 1.74 13.66
CA ALA A 395 30.34 2.90 14.51
C ALA A 395 29.02 3.58 14.14
N GLU A 396 28.77 3.75 12.84
CA GLU A 396 27.58 4.42 12.28
C GLU A 396 26.76 3.46 11.41
N PRO A 397 25.97 2.58 12.01
CA PRO A 397 25.28 1.53 11.27
C PRO A 397 24.15 2.08 10.41
N GLN A 398 23.97 1.45 9.25
CA GLN A 398 22.96 1.79 8.25
C GLN A 398 21.80 0.81 8.31
N PHE A 399 20.58 1.35 8.34
CA PHE A 399 19.35 0.61 8.12
C PHE A 399 18.80 1.02 6.77
N LEU A 400 18.88 0.12 5.77
CA LEU A 400 18.30 0.34 4.45
C LEU A 400 17.02 -0.47 4.33
N MET A 401 15.93 0.13 3.86
CA MET A 401 14.67 -0.55 3.64
C MET A 401 14.23 -0.41 2.20
N SER A 402 13.83 -1.53 1.59
CA SER A 402 13.24 -1.52 0.26
C SER A 402 11.75 -1.18 0.33
N MET A 403 11.27 -0.34 -0.60
CA MET A 403 9.87 0.02 -0.74
C MET A 403 9.43 -0.14 -2.19
N GLY A 404 8.21 -0.64 -2.41
CA GLY A 404 7.63 -0.75 -3.74
C GLY A 404 6.81 -2.01 -3.93
N GLY A 405 5.94 -1.96 -4.93
CA GLY A 405 5.05 -3.06 -5.27
C GLY A 405 5.79 -4.34 -5.67
N ALA A 406 5.07 -5.46 -5.61
CA ALA A 406 5.61 -6.75 -6.04
C ALA A 406 5.98 -6.71 -7.54
N GLY A 407 7.18 -7.17 -7.90
CA GLY A 407 7.64 -7.13 -9.29
C GLY A 407 8.08 -5.73 -9.79
N ALA A 408 8.17 -4.71 -8.93
CA ALA A 408 8.70 -3.39 -9.31
C ALA A 408 10.22 -3.40 -9.61
N GLY A 409 10.92 -4.49 -9.30
CA GLY A 409 12.37 -4.65 -9.46
C GLY A 409 13.18 -3.86 -8.42
N LYS A 410 13.10 -4.29 -7.17
CA LYS A 410 13.80 -3.67 -6.03
C LYS A 410 15.29 -4.04 -5.96
N THR A 411 15.87 -4.62 -7.01
CA THR A 411 17.30 -5.00 -7.05
C THR A 411 18.23 -3.78 -6.94
N ALA A 412 17.78 -2.60 -7.37
CA ALA A 412 18.50 -1.34 -7.14
C ALA A 412 18.80 -1.07 -5.66
N VAL A 413 17.97 -1.57 -4.73
CA VAL A 413 18.18 -1.34 -3.30
C VAL A 413 19.39 -2.13 -2.78
N GLU A 414 19.62 -3.32 -3.33
CA GLU A 414 20.82 -4.12 -3.03
C GLU A 414 22.08 -3.44 -3.57
N GLU A 415 22.02 -2.83 -4.75
CA GLU A 415 23.13 -2.03 -5.30
C GLU A 415 23.47 -0.83 -4.39
N ILE A 416 22.45 -0.13 -3.87
CA ILE A 416 22.64 0.97 -2.92
C ILE A 416 23.24 0.45 -1.61
N ALA A 417 22.75 -0.66 -1.08
CA ALA A 417 23.28 -1.27 0.14
C ALA A 417 24.76 -1.66 -0.03
N GLY A 418 25.10 -2.31 -1.14
CA GLY A 418 26.49 -2.66 -1.46
C GLY A 418 27.39 -1.45 -1.66
N ALA A 419 26.91 -0.39 -2.30
CA ALA A 419 27.69 0.83 -2.48
C ALA A 419 28.01 1.54 -1.15
N ILE A 420 27.05 1.57 -0.22
CA ILE A 420 27.18 2.26 1.07
C ILE A 420 27.93 1.39 2.10
N CYS A 421 27.63 0.09 2.15
CA CYS A 421 28.08 -0.80 3.23
C CYS A 421 29.22 -1.74 2.81
N GLY A 422 29.58 -1.78 1.53
CA GLY A 422 30.40 -2.86 0.97
C GLY A 422 29.73 -4.21 1.21
N ASP A 423 30.52 -5.24 1.54
CA ASP A 423 29.99 -6.55 1.91
C ASP A 423 29.57 -6.65 3.39
N ASN A 424 29.77 -5.61 4.20
CA ASN A 424 29.51 -5.65 5.64
C ASN A 424 28.08 -5.23 5.99
N PHE A 425 27.10 -5.95 5.46
CA PHE A 425 25.69 -5.87 5.84
C PHE A 425 25.02 -7.25 5.80
N VAL A 426 23.89 -7.37 6.50
CA VAL A 426 23.01 -8.55 6.46
C VAL A 426 21.71 -8.21 5.73
N ILE A 427 21.10 -9.21 5.08
CA ILE A 427 19.83 -9.04 4.38
C ILE A 427 18.73 -9.73 5.19
N ALA A 428 17.75 -8.95 5.61
CA ALA A 428 16.52 -9.40 6.25
C ALA A 428 15.42 -9.59 5.20
N SER A 429 15.49 -10.65 4.38
CA SER A 429 14.53 -10.91 3.29
C SER A 429 13.54 -12.01 3.64
N LEU A 430 12.25 -11.66 3.60
CA LEU A 430 11.17 -12.62 3.80
C LEU A 430 11.13 -13.68 2.70
N ASP A 431 11.44 -13.31 1.45
CA ASP A 431 11.40 -14.25 0.33
C ASP A 431 12.54 -15.27 0.41
N GLU A 432 13.74 -14.87 0.83
CA GLU A 432 14.87 -15.79 1.02
C GLU A 432 14.69 -16.67 2.26
N PHE A 433 14.20 -16.12 3.38
CA PHE A 433 14.02 -16.87 4.61
C PHE A 433 12.95 -17.97 4.51
N ARG A 434 11.93 -17.79 3.66
CA ARG A 434 10.97 -18.87 3.38
C ARG A 434 11.63 -20.09 2.74
N LYS A 435 12.66 -19.90 1.91
CA LYS A 435 13.35 -21.00 1.22
C LYS A 435 14.14 -21.91 2.17
N LEU A 436 14.38 -21.47 3.40
CA LEU A 436 15.05 -22.25 4.44
C LEU A 436 14.13 -23.31 5.07
N SER A 437 12.81 -23.21 4.87
CA SER A 437 11.85 -24.21 5.35
C SER A 437 11.77 -25.41 4.40
N ASP A 438 11.73 -26.62 4.97
CA ASP A 438 11.47 -27.85 4.22
C ASP A 438 10.06 -27.86 3.62
N LEU A 439 9.07 -27.40 4.37
CA LEU A 439 7.66 -27.34 3.94
C LEU A 439 7.46 -26.35 2.78
N TYR A 440 8.29 -25.31 2.69
CA TYR A 440 8.32 -24.43 1.52
C TYR A 440 8.64 -25.21 0.24
N ARG A 441 9.64 -26.10 0.27
CA ARG A 441 10.00 -26.93 -0.89
C ARG A 441 8.82 -27.79 -1.33
N LEU A 442 8.16 -28.45 -0.37
CA LEU A 442 6.99 -29.29 -0.62
C LEU A 442 5.82 -28.51 -1.24
N LEU A 443 5.47 -27.35 -0.69
CA LEU A 443 4.44 -26.46 -1.25
C LEU A 443 4.79 -26.05 -2.68
N THR A 444 6.06 -25.74 -2.94
CA THR A 444 6.49 -25.32 -4.27
C THR A 444 6.49 -26.45 -5.29
N ALA A 445 6.87 -27.66 -4.89
CA ALA A 445 6.79 -28.85 -5.74
C ALA A 445 5.33 -29.22 -6.05
N ALA A 446 4.39 -28.95 -5.13
CA ALA A 446 2.97 -29.20 -5.32
C ALA A 446 2.26 -28.08 -6.12
N ASN A 447 3.00 -27.12 -6.68
CA ASN A 447 2.48 -25.93 -7.36
C ASN A 447 1.52 -25.11 -6.47
N HIS A 448 1.82 -24.97 -5.18
CA HIS A 448 0.93 -24.39 -4.19
C HIS A 448 1.47 -23.07 -3.62
N HIS A 449 1.71 -22.11 -4.52
CA HIS A 449 2.47 -20.89 -4.24
C HIS A 449 1.68 -19.74 -3.62
N SER A 450 0.35 -19.76 -3.64
CA SER A 450 -0.46 -18.77 -2.93
C SER A 450 -0.34 -18.95 -1.41
N ASP A 451 -0.25 -20.21 -0.97
CA ASP A 451 -0.40 -20.54 0.43
C ASP A 451 0.96 -20.66 1.12
N ASP A 452 2.09 -20.70 0.39
CA ASP A 452 3.42 -20.56 1.00
C ASP A 452 3.61 -19.18 1.67
N TYR A 453 2.95 -18.14 1.15
CA TYR A 453 2.94 -16.80 1.71
C TYR A 453 2.13 -16.71 2.99
N ILE A 454 1.20 -17.62 3.24
CA ILE A 454 0.38 -17.61 4.46
C ILE A 454 0.94 -18.62 5.46
N TYR A 455 1.27 -19.81 4.96
CA TYR A 455 1.68 -20.94 5.78
C TYR A 455 3.12 -20.80 6.28
N ILE A 456 4.07 -20.37 5.42
CA ILE A 456 5.51 -20.27 5.76
C ILE A 456 5.87 -18.89 6.33
N GLU A 457 5.04 -17.87 6.08
CA GLU A 457 5.31 -16.50 6.53
C GLU A 457 5.62 -16.37 8.03
N PRO A 458 4.95 -17.06 8.97
CA PRO A 458 5.27 -16.96 10.40
C PRO A 458 6.73 -17.33 10.73
N PHE A 459 7.28 -18.37 10.09
CA PHE A 459 8.68 -18.78 10.25
C PHE A 459 9.63 -17.72 9.69
N ALA A 460 9.39 -17.26 8.47
CA ALA A 460 10.24 -16.27 7.83
C ALA A 460 10.18 -14.90 8.54
N ASN A 461 9.01 -14.49 9.02
CA ASN A 461 8.86 -13.28 9.85
C ASN A 461 9.65 -13.40 11.15
N ARG A 462 9.59 -14.55 11.84
CA ARG A 462 10.37 -14.72 13.07
C ARG A 462 11.87 -14.64 12.80
N LEU A 463 12.38 -15.30 11.76
CA LEU A 463 13.80 -15.20 11.39
C LEU A 463 14.18 -13.75 11.09
N ARG A 464 13.30 -13.04 10.38
CA ARG A 464 13.51 -11.62 10.07
C ARG A 464 13.57 -10.74 11.31
N ASP A 465 12.71 -10.98 12.29
CA ASP A 465 12.73 -10.27 13.56
C ASP A 465 14.02 -10.58 14.35
N LEU A 466 14.47 -11.84 14.37
CA LEU A 466 15.73 -12.23 15.00
C LEU A 466 16.95 -11.57 14.34
N VAL A 467 16.99 -11.54 13.00
CA VAL A 467 18.05 -10.88 12.24
C VAL A 467 18.04 -9.38 12.50
N ALA A 468 16.87 -8.75 12.48
CA ALA A 468 16.74 -7.32 12.77
C ALA A 468 17.16 -6.97 14.20
N GLN A 469 16.74 -7.77 15.19
CA GLN A 469 17.12 -7.59 16.59
C GLN A 469 18.63 -7.75 16.78
N ARG A 470 19.23 -8.81 16.23
CA ARG A 470 20.68 -9.03 16.35
C ARG A 470 21.50 -7.97 15.62
N ALA A 471 21.06 -7.51 14.46
CA ALA A 471 21.71 -6.40 13.75
C ALA A 471 21.73 -5.14 14.61
N CYS A 472 20.60 -4.84 15.25
CA CYS A 472 20.47 -3.73 16.18
C CYS A 472 21.41 -3.85 17.39
N GLU A 473 21.41 -5.00 18.07
CA GLU A 473 22.25 -5.28 19.25
C GLU A 473 23.75 -5.25 18.93
N GLN A 474 24.14 -5.81 17.78
CA GLN A 474 25.54 -5.92 17.36
C GLN A 474 26.02 -4.73 16.53
N ARG A 475 25.16 -3.73 16.28
CA ARG A 475 25.45 -2.56 15.43
C ARG A 475 25.99 -2.94 14.05
N ILE A 476 25.32 -3.86 13.37
CA ILE A 476 25.68 -4.32 12.01
C ILE A 476 24.70 -3.73 11.00
N ASN A 477 25.21 -3.28 9.85
CA ASN A 477 24.38 -2.74 8.77
C ASN A 477 23.36 -3.78 8.30
N ILE A 478 22.15 -3.32 7.94
CA ILE A 478 21.07 -4.21 7.54
C ILE A 478 20.30 -3.65 6.34
N LEU A 479 20.05 -4.53 5.37
CA LEU A 479 19.06 -4.32 4.33
C LEU A 479 17.78 -5.08 4.70
N TYR A 480 16.75 -4.33 5.07
CA TYR A 480 15.42 -4.85 5.36
C TYR A 480 14.61 -4.95 4.06
N ASP A 481 14.58 -6.16 3.49
CA ASP A 481 13.91 -6.40 2.22
C ASP A 481 12.42 -6.73 2.41
N GLY A 482 11.58 -5.99 1.69
CA GLY A 482 10.14 -6.12 1.74
C GLY A 482 9.45 -5.15 0.78
N THR A 483 8.14 -5.00 0.94
CA THR A 483 7.39 -4.05 0.11
C THR A 483 7.37 -2.65 0.71
N GLY A 484 7.71 -2.50 1.99
CA GLY A 484 7.56 -1.24 2.74
C GLY A 484 6.12 -0.75 2.86
N ILE A 485 5.14 -1.59 2.49
CA ILE A 485 3.72 -1.24 2.29
C ILE A 485 2.85 -2.28 3.01
N PRO A 486 1.90 -1.85 3.88
CA PRO A 486 1.67 -0.47 4.33
C PRO A 486 2.80 0.01 5.24
N TYR A 487 3.24 1.28 5.10
CA TYR A 487 4.31 1.86 5.91
C TYR A 487 3.88 2.00 7.38
N HIS A 488 2.69 2.56 7.61
CA HIS A 488 2.08 2.63 8.94
C HIS A 488 1.14 1.44 9.21
N PRO A 489 1.11 0.89 10.45
CA PRO A 489 2.04 1.15 11.56
C PRO A 489 3.33 0.29 11.49
N ARG A 490 3.37 -0.70 10.60
CA ARG A 490 4.36 -1.79 10.65
C ARG A 490 5.80 -1.33 10.42
N TYR A 491 6.09 -0.70 9.29
CA TYR A 491 7.47 -0.34 8.93
C TYR A 491 7.93 0.95 9.62
N SER A 492 7.00 1.86 9.96
CA SER A 492 7.35 3.04 10.76
C SER A 492 7.79 2.68 12.18
N ALA A 493 7.24 1.61 12.79
CA ALA A 493 7.73 1.09 14.07
C ALA A 493 9.18 0.58 13.96
N ILE A 494 9.51 -0.14 12.88
CA ILE A 494 10.87 -0.65 12.62
C ILE A 494 11.84 0.52 12.43
N ILE A 495 11.48 1.53 11.63
CA ILE A 495 12.28 2.75 11.45
C ILE A 495 12.58 3.42 12.79
N LYS A 496 11.56 3.59 13.65
CA LYS A 496 11.72 4.19 14.97
C LYS A 496 12.65 3.36 15.86
N GLN A 497 12.52 2.03 15.85
CA GLN A 497 13.38 1.12 16.60
C GLN A 497 14.85 1.28 16.19
N PHE A 498 15.15 1.23 14.89
CA PHE A 498 16.52 1.36 14.40
C PHE A 498 17.10 2.75 14.61
N ARG A 499 16.30 3.81 14.42
CA ARG A 499 16.73 5.17 14.73
C ARG A 499 17.06 5.33 16.22
N ALA A 500 16.25 4.77 17.11
CA ALA A 500 16.52 4.80 18.55
C ALA A 500 17.80 4.04 18.93
N ALA A 501 18.19 3.03 18.15
CA ALA A 501 19.45 2.32 18.30
C ALA A 501 20.67 3.04 17.66
N GLY A 502 20.46 4.25 17.12
CA GLY A 502 21.51 5.07 16.53
C GLY A 502 21.88 4.68 15.09
N PHE A 503 20.98 4.00 14.36
CA PHE A 503 21.16 3.74 12.94
C PHE A 503 20.77 4.94 12.10
N ARG A 504 21.50 5.16 11.01
CA ARG A 504 21.04 6.02 9.92
C ARG A 504 20.03 5.24 9.07
N THR A 505 18.80 5.72 9.06
CA THR A 505 17.65 5.05 8.41
C THR A 505 17.43 5.57 7.00
N GLN A 506 17.41 4.69 6.01
CA GLN A 506 17.25 5.02 4.61
C GLN A 506 16.16 4.15 3.95
N ILE A 507 15.33 4.75 3.12
CA ILE A 507 14.32 4.04 2.31
C ILE A 507 14.63 4.26 0.84
N ALA A 508 14.81 3.17 0.10
CA ALA A 508 14.89 3.21 -1.35
C ALA A 508 13.62 2.58 -1.94
N ALA A 509 12.79 3.42 -2.53
CA ALA A 509 11.57 3.03 -3.21
C ALA A 509 11.82 2.80 -4.70
N VAL A 510 11.20 1.78 -5.27
CA VAL A 510 11.20 1.52 -6.71
C VAL A 510 9.77 1.43 -7.22
N ASP A 511 9.44 2.24 -8.23
CA ASP A 511 8.15 2.20 -8.90
C ASP A 511 8.24 1.64 -10.32
N ALA A 512 7.15 1.01 -10.75
CA ALA A 512 6.93 0.51 -12.10
C ALA A 512 5.46 0.72 -12.50
N PHE A 513 5.21 0.90 -13.80
CA PHE A 513 3.85 1.06 -14.31
C PHE A 513 2.99 -0.19 -14.09
N LEU A 514 1.82 0.02 -13.50
CA LEU A 514 0.81 -1.02 -13.37
C LEU A 514 -0.05 -1.11 -14.63
N VAL A 515 -0.51 0.03 -15.12
CA VAL A 515 -1.18 0.22 -16.41
C VAL A 515 -0.40 1.27 -17.16
N LYS A 516 -0.07 1.01 -18.43
CA LYS A 516 0.58 2.02 -19.28
C LYS A 516 -0.47 3.01 -19.77
N PRO A 517 -0.21 4.32 -19.75
CA PRO A 517 -1.10 5.29 -20.40
C PRO A 517 -1.19 5.01 -21.90
N ALA A 518 -2.39 5.09 -22.46
CA ALA A 518 -2.63 4.79 -23.87
C ALA A 518 -1.87 5.76 -24.79
N GLY A 519 -1.12 5.25 -25.78
CA GLY A 519 -0.29 6.08 -26.66
C GLY A 519 1.10 6.43 -26.10
N ARG A 520 1.44 5.96 -24.89
CA ARG A 520 2.78 6.10 -24.28
C ARG A 520 3.50 4.75 -24.17
N GLU A 521 3.08 3.73 -24.92
CA GLU A 521 3.60 2.37 -24.79
C GLU A 521 5.09 2.24 -25.15
N LEU A 522 5.55 3.07 -26.09
CA LEU A 522 6.93 3.12 -26.57
C LEU A 522 7.91 3.79 -25.59
N GLU A 523 7.41 4.58 -24.62
CA GLU A 523 8.25 5.17 -23.56
C GLU A 523 8.82 4.11 -22.61
N LEU A 524 8.28 2.88 -22.65
CA LEU A 524 8.52 1.83 -21.68
C LEU A 524 8.92 0.53 -22.39
N SER A 525 10.23 0.23 -22.42
CA SER A 525 10.74 -0.99 -23.04
C SER A 525 10.35 -2.27 -22.29
N ARG A 526 10.06 -2.16 -20.98
CA ARG A 526 9.55 -3.28 -20.16
C ARG A 526 8.05 -3.47 -20.31
N SER A 527 7.61 -4.73 -20.24
CA SER A 527 6.20 -5.05 -20.03
C SER A 527 5.77 -4.52 -18.65
N GLY A 528 4.54 -4.01 -18.54
CA GLY A 528 4.02 -3.54 -17.25
C GLY A 528 4.14 -4.62 -16.17
N VAL A 529 3.96 -4.25 -14.90
CA VAL A 529 4.05 -5.19 -13.75
C VAL A 529 3.30 -6.50 -14.01
N VAL A 530 2.15 -6.44 -14.68
CA VAL A 530 1.35 -7.60 -15.10
C VAL A 530 2.15 -8.58 -15.95
N GLY A 531 2.82 -8.09 -16.99
CA GLY A 531 3.65 -8.90 -17.87
C GLY A 531 4.81 -9.51 -17.09
N SER A 532 5.48 -8.72 -16.25
CA SER A 532 6.57 -9.20 -15.40
C SER A 532 6.14 -10.31 -14.44
N VAL A 533 4.96 -10.18 -13.81
CA VAL A 533 4.40 -11.22 -12.92
C VAL A 533 4.01 -12.47 -13.70
N LYS A 534 3.40 -12.33 -14.89
CA LYS A 534 3.05 -13.46 -15.76
C LYS A 534 4.29 -14.19 -16.30
N THR A 535 5.30 -13.47 -16.78
CA THR A 535 6.56 -14.06 -17.24
C THR A 535 7.28 -14.75 -16.10
N ARG A 536 7.31 -14.16 -14.89
CA ARG A 536 7.87 -14.82 -13.71
C ARG A 536 7.11 -16.11 -13.37
N PHE A 537 5.79 -16.07 -13.45
CA PHE A 537 4.97 -17.27 -13.26
C PHE A 537 5.26 -18.34 -14.33
N GLN A 538 5.35 -17.99 -15.60
CA GLN A 538 5.69 -18.93 -16.67
C GLN A 538 7.08 -19.54 -16.50
N ALA A 539 8.06 -18.73 -16.09
CA ALA A 539 9.45 -19.17 -15.94
C ALA A 539 9.70 -20.01 -14.68
N SER A 540 8.99 -19.71 -13.58
CA SER A 540 9.29 -20.29 -12.26
C SER A 540 8.11 -21.02 -11.60
N GLY A 541 6.93 -21.03 -12.24
CA GLY A 541 5.67 -21.44 -11.62
C GLY A 541 5.13 -20.47 -10.57
N ARG A 542 5.84 -19.37 -10.25
CA ARG A 542 5.58 -18.54 -9.06
C ARG A 542 5.11 -17.13 -9.37
N ALA A 543 4.04 -16.72 -8.68
CA ALA A 543 3.58 -15.33 -8.63
C ALA A 543 2.76 -15.07 -7.37
N LEU A 544 2.85 -13.83 -6.84
CA LEU A 544 1.99 -13.37 -5.76
C LEU A 544 0.53 -13.30 -6.21
N PRO A 545 -0.45 -13.56 -5.32
CA PRO A 545 -1.86 -13.36 -5.63
C PRO A 545 -2.11 -11.97 -6.21
N TRP A 546 -2.97 -11.91 -7.22
CA TRP A 546 -3.23 -10.69 -7.97
C TRP A 546 -3.67 -9.53 -7.09
N VAL A 547 -4.62 -9.77 -6.19
CA VAL A 547 -5.15 -8.75 -5.27
C VAL A 547 -4.05 -8.14 -4.40
N VAL A 548 -3.09 -8.95 -3.94
CA VAL A 548 -1.96 -8.50 -3.12
C VAL A 548 -0.98 -7.68 -3.96
N THR A 549 -0.72 -8.11 -5.20
CA THR A 549 0.14 -7.37 -6.13
C THR A 549 -0.43 -5.98 -6.41
N ILE A 550 -1.72 -5.90 -6.72
CA ILE A 550 -2.38 -4.63 -7.03
C ILE A 550 -2.47 -3.70 -5.84
N ASP A 551 -2.89 -4.20 -4.69
CA ASP A 551 -3.02 -3.40 -3.48
C ASP A 551 -1.69 -2.71 -3.13
N LYS A 552 -0.58 -3.46 -3.15
CA LYS A 552 0.76 -2.92 -2.88
C LYS A 552 1.15 -1.84 -3.88
N HIS A 553 0.88 -2.03 -5.17
CA HIS A 553 1.19 -1.04 -6.20
C HIS A 553 0.36 0.24 -6.06
N ILE A 554 -0.95 0.13 -5.85
CA ILE A 554 -1.85 1.28 -5.74
C ILE A 554 -1.62 2.08 -4.45
N ARG A 555 -1.24 1.42 -3.35
CA ARG A 555 -0.93 2.09 -2.06
C ARG A 555 0.45 2.75 -2.04
N SER A 556 1.40 2.27 -2.84
CA SER A 556 2.80 2.72 -2.83
C SER A 556 2.99 4.25 -2.80
N PRO A 557 2.23 5.06 -3.56
CA PRO A 557 2.43 6.51 -3.55
C PRO A 557 2.11 7.16 -2.21
N GLN A 558 1.02 6.74 -1.58
CA GLN A 558 0.61 7.29 -0.28
C GLN A 558 1.57 6.86 0.83
N GLU A 559 1.98 5.58 0.83
CA GLU A 559 2.94 5.08 1.82
C GLU A 559 4.33 5.74 1.67
N PHE A 560 4.74 6.07 0.44
CA PHE A 560 5.95 6.84 0.18
C PHE A 560 5.87 8.25 0.76
N LEU A 561 4.76 8.96 0.56
CA LEU A 561 4.56 10.30 1.12
C LEU A 561 4.47 10.28 2.67
N HIS A 562 3.84 9.26 3.25
CA HIS A 562 3.84 9.07 4.69
C HIS A 562 5.25 8.81 5.25
N ALA A 563 6.07 8.03 4.55
CA ALA A 563 7.45 7.78 4.94
C ALA A 563 8.35 9.02 4.77
N LEU A 564 8.06 9.85 3.76
CA LEU A 564 8.71 11.14 3.56
C LEU A 564 8.45 12.08 4.73
N GLU A 565 7.24 12.12 5.29
CA GLU A 565 6.93 12.95 6.46
C GLU A 565 7.51 12.43 7.78
N ASP A 566 7.91 11.15 7.83
CA ASP A 566 8.43 10.54 9.05
C ASP A 566 9.83 11.06 9.36
N THR A 567 9.94 11.84 10.45
CA THR A 567 11.25 12.31 10.94
C THR A 567 12.20 11.17 11.23
N GLY A 568 11.67 9.97 11.52
CA GLY A 568 12.38 8.72 11.73
C GLY A 568 13.24 8.28 10.55
N VAL A 569 12.92 8.72 9.33
CA VAL A 569 13.61 8.36 8.09
C VAL A 569 14.67 9.43 7.81
N SER A 570 15.95 9.07 7.77
CA SER A 570 17.02 10.03 7.48
C SER A 570 17.01 10.40 5.99
N LYS A 571 16.91 9.40 5.11
CA LYS A 571 16.89 9.56 3.65
C LYS A 571 15.79 8.73 3.01
N ILE A 572 15.09 9.28 2.03
CA ILE A 572 14.20 8.52 1.14
C ILE A 572 14.47 8.89 -0.32
N SER A 573 14.47 7.89 -1.20
CA SER A 573 14.66 8.05 -2.65
C SER A 573 13.66 7.21 -3.42
N LEU A 574 13.21 7.71 -4.57
CA LEU A 574 12.32 7.03 -5.50
C LEU A 574 13.05 6.81 -6.83
N PHE A 575 13.15 5.55 -7.24
CA PHE A 575 13.66 5.14 -8.53
C PHE A 575 12.52 4.62 -9.41
N ALA A 576 12.65 4.80 -10.72
CA ALA A 576 11.76 4.21 -11.70
C ALA A 576 12.41 3.02 -12.39
N ASN A 577 11.61 2.00 -12.68
CA ASN A 577 12.00 0.79 -13.39
C ASN A 577 11.24 0.64 -14.71
N ASP A 578 11.43 1.64 -15.56
CA ASP A 578 10.67 1.80 -16.80
C ASP A 578 11.47 1.37 -18.06
N GLY A 579 12.81 1.38 -17.94
CA GLY A 579 13.75 1.11 -19.02
C GLY A 579 14.25 -0.33 -19.07
N GLU A 580 15.44 -0.50 -19.65
CA GLU A 580 16.10 -1.80 -19.74
C GLU A 580 16.36 -2.41 -18.35
N ARG A 581 16.53 -3.73 -18.32
CA ARG A 581 16.85 -4.45 -17.08
C ARG A 581 18.08 -3.81 -16.40
N ASP A 582 17.94 -3.55 -15.11
CA ASP A 582 18.97 -2.97 -14.23
C ASP A 582 19.37 -1.52 -14.56
N ARG A 583 18.59 -0.81 -15.38
CA ARG A 583 18.76 0.63 -15.67
C ARG A 583 17.74 1.49 -14.93
N HIS A 584 17.71 1.35 -13.61
CA HIS A 584 16.92 2.23 -12.75
C HIS A 584 17.45 3.67 -12.82
N TYR A 585 16.56 4.65 -12.87
CA TYR A 585 16.90 6.07 -12.82
C TYR A 585 16.20 6.76 -11.65
N LEU A 586 16.83 7.79 -11.10
CA LEU A 586 16.33 8.53 -9.94
C LEU A 586 15.20 9.49 -10.37
N VAL A 587 14.02 9.32 -9.77
CA VAL A 587 12.86 10.20 -9.99
C VAL A 587 12.85 11.32 -8.96
N ALA A 588 13.11 10.99 -7.69
CA ALA A 588 13.10 11.95 -6.59
C ALA A 588 13.93 11.47 -5.40
N GLU A 589 14.44 12.39 -4.58
CA GLU A 589 15.09 12.07 -3.31
C GLU A 589 14.91 13.19 -2.28
N SER A 590 15.00 12.84 -1.00
CA SER A 590 14.85 13.78 0.10
C SER A 590 16.18 14.39 0.54
N PHE A 591 16.18 15.68 0.89
CA PHE A 591 17.27 16.37 1.59
C PHE A 591 16.73 17.04 2.84
N LEU A 592 17.59 17.22 3.84
CA LEU A 592 17.33 18.12 4.97
C LEU A 592 18.05 19.42 4.64
N LEU A 593 17.29 20.47 4.36
CA LEU A 593 17.78 21.79 4.00
C LEU A 593 17.46 22.78 5.11
N ASP A 594 18.37 23.72 5.38
CA ASP A 594 18.04 24.86 6.25
C ASP A 594 17.10 25.87 5.55
N ASP A 595 16.72 26.94 6.26
CA ASP A 595 15.84 27.97 5.70
C ASP A 595 16.50 28.75 4.56
N GLY A 596 17.82 28.99 4.61
CA GLY A 596 18.55 29.70 3.57
C GLY A 596 18.68 28.88 2.27
N GLU A 597 18.95 27.58 2.40
CA GLU A 597 18.97 26.63 1.29
C GLU A 597 17.58 26.48 0.66
N LEU A 598 16.52 26.48 1.48
CA LEU A 598 15.14 26.45 0.99
C LEU A 598 14.78 27.74 0.24
N GLU A 599 15.15 28.90 0.77
CA GLU A 599 14.96 30.19 0.08
C GLU A 599 15.71 30.21 -1.26
N ALA A 600 16.95 29.74 -1.29
CA ALA A 600 17.73 29.60 -2.52
C ALA A 600 17.00 28.71 -3.55
N LEU A 601 16.53 27.53 -3.14
CA LEU A 601 15.75 26.61 -3.98
C LEU A 601 14.49 27.29 -4.55
N GLN A 602 13.75 28.03 -3.73
CA GLN A 602 12.56 28.76 -4.15
C GLN A 602 12.90 29.86 -5.17
N GLN A 603 13.98 30.60 -4.96
CA GLN A 603 14.45 31.63 -5.91
C GLN A 603 14.88 31.02 -7.24
N GLN A 604 15.59 29.87 -7.24
CA GLN A 604 15.97 29.21 -8.49
C GLN A 604 14.74 28.76 -9.29
N GLN A 605 13.68 28.29 -8.63
CA GLN A 605 12.41 27.97 -9.30
C GLN A 605 11.77 29.22 -9.93
N LEU A 606 11.73 30.34 -9.22
CA LEU A 606 11.16 31.59 -9.74
C LEU A 606 11.97 32.15 -10.92
N ASN A 607 13.28 31.89 -10.93
CA ASN A 607 14.21 32.33 -11.99
C ASN A 607 14.32 31.35 -13.17
N GLY A 608 13.64 30.20 -13.13
CA GLY A 608 13.71 29.16 -14.18
C GLY A 608 15.09 28.51 -14.31
N LYS A 609 15.74 28.25 -13.17
CA LYS A 609 17.06 27.60 -13.03
C LYS A 609 17.03 26.45 -12.02
N LEU A 610 15.87 25.85 -11.81
CA LEU A 610 15.70 24.80 -10.81
C LEU A 610 16.44 23.52 -11.19
N ALA A 611 16.44 23.14 -12.47
CA ALA A 611 17.06 21.91 -12.95
C ALA A 611 18.58 21.93 -12.70
N ASP A 612 19.24 23.03 -13.04
CA ASP A 612 20.67 23.22 -12.80
C ASP A 612 21.00 23.13 -11.31
N TYR A 613 20.18 23.76 -10.46
CA TYR A 613 20.35 23.72 -9.01
C TYR A 613 20.20 22.30 -8.45
N LEU A 614 19.18 21.56 -8.89
CA LEU A 614 18.93 20.18 -8.48
C LEU A 614 20.05 19.23 -8.95
N VAL A 615 20.58 19.40 -10.16
CA VAL A 615 21.77 18.65 -10.62
C VAL A 615 23.00 19.02 -9.78
N GLY A 616 23.14 20.29 -9.39
CA GLY A 616 24.13 20.75 -8.44
C GLY A 616 24.04 20.04 -7.09
N LEU A 617 22.82 19.90 -6.53
CA LEU A 617 22.57 19.15 -5.30
C LEU A 617 23.03 17.69 -5.42
N ILE A 618 22.72 17.00 -6.52
CA ILE A 618 23.20 15.62 -6.73
C ILE A 618 24.73 15.54 -6.67
N ARG A 619 25.42 16.50 -7.29
CA ARG A 619 26.88 16.47 -7.41
C ARG A 619 27.62 16.83 -6.14
N THR A 620 27.02 17.66 -5.29
CA THR A 620 27.73 18.32 -4.17
C THR A 620 27.23 17.91 -2.81
N HIS A 621 25.96 17.51 -2.67
CA HIS A 621 25.38 17.18 -1.38
C HIS A 621 25.78 15.76 -0.95
N PRO A 622 26.34 15.56 0.25
CA PRO A 622 26.85 14.26 0.71
C PRO A 622 25.77 13.17 0.82
N ASP A 623 24.52 13.59 1.03
CA ASP A 623 23.39 12.67 1.11
C ASP A 623 22.79 12.29 -0.25
N SER A 624 23.39 12.67 -1.39
CA SER A 624 22.83 12.27 -2.68
C SER A 624 22.91 10.76 -2.90
N ALA A 625 21.79 10.15 -3.31
CA ALA A 625 21.72 8.72 -3.61
C ALA A 625 22.62 8.35 -4.79
N LEU A 626 22.69 9.18 -5.84
CA LEU A 626 23.56 8.91 -7.00
C LEU A 626 25.03 9.12 -6.67
N GLN A 627 25.36 10.12 -5.84
CA GLN A 627 26.73 10.29 -5.35
C GLN A 627 27.17 9.07 -4.51
N SER A 628 26.30 8.59 -3.62
CA SER A 628 26.57 7.38 -2.82
C SER A 628 26.80 6.14 -3.71
N LEU A 629 26.00 5.98 -4.77
CA LEU A 629 26.15 4.89 -5.74
C LEU A 629 27.41 5.01 -6.61
N ALA A 630 27.81 6.22 -6.97
CA ALA A 630 29.00 6.47 -7.76
C ALA A 630 30.30 6.35 -6.94
N GLY A 631 30.23 6.65 -5.64
CA GLY A 631 31.42 6.81 -4.81
C GLY A 631 32.31 7.94 -5.35
N PRO A 632 33.64 7.79 -5.36
CA PRO A 632 34.56 8.81 -5.88
C PRO A 632 34.60 8.89 -7.43
N ASP A 633 33.89 8.02 -8.14
CA ASP A 633 33.94 7.93 -9.60
C ASP A 633 33.02 8.94 -10.29
N ALA A 634 33.60 10.05 -10.76
CA ALA A 634 32.88 11.09 -11.49
C ALA A 634 32.28 10.63 -12.83
N GLN A 635 32.91 9.66 -13.51
CA GLN A 635 32.39 9.12 -14.76
C GLN A 635 31.13 8.30 -14.49
N ARG A 636 31.18 7.44 -13.46
CA ARG A 636 30.01 6.66 -13.02
C ARG A 636 28.86 7.57 -12.59
N LEU A 637 29.12 8.68 -11.91
CA LEU A 637 28.09 9.66 -11.56
C LEU A 637 27.44 10.26 -12.82
N ALA A 638 28.24 10.63 -13.83
CA ALA A 638 27.73 11.14 -15.10
C ALA A 638 26.86 10.10 -15.83
N GLU A 639 27.26 8.82 -15.83
CA GLU A 639 26.48 7.73 -16.41
C GLU A 639 25.16 7.50 -15.68
N LEU A 640 25.15 7.57 -14.34
CA LEU A 640 23.93 7.47 -13.53
C LEU A 640 22.96 8.63 -13.80
N LEU A 641 23.48 9.85 -13.89
CA LEU A 641 22.71 11.04 -14.27
C LEU A 641 22.10 10.90 -15.67
N ALA A 642 22.90 10.40 -16.63
CA ALA A 642 22.47 10.22 -18.01
C ALA A 642 21.35 9.18 -18.19
N ARG A 643 21.06 8.34 -17.19
CA ARG A 643 19.90 7.43 -17.21
C ARG A 643 18.57 8.18 -17.21
N ASN A 644 18.53 9.41 -16.67
CA ASN A 644 17.39 10.30 -16.80
C ASN A 644 17.70 11.36 -17.87
N SER A 645 17.33 11.08 -19.11
CA SER A 645 17.56 11.98 -20.25
C SER A 645 16.59 13.16 -20.31
N GLU A 646 15.55 13.20 -19.48
CA GLU A 646 14.50 14.22 -19.50
C GLU A 646 14.64 15.26 -18.37
N ILE A 647 15.80 15.36 -17.71
CA ILE A 647 16.02 16.42 -16.71
C ILE A 647 16.04 17.78 -17.41
N GLY A 648 15.05 18.61 -17.10
CA GLY A 648 14.90 19.96 -17.66
C GLY A 648 13.94 20.81 -16.83
N GLU A 649 13.95 22.13 -17.04
CA GLU A 649 13.17 23.11 -16.24
C GLU A 649 11.66 22.86 -16.22
N ASP A 650 11.11 22.21 -17.23
CA ASP A 650 9.69 21.85 -17.31
C ASP A 650 9.38 20.47 -16.71
N ASN A 651 10.41 19.69 -16.34
CA ASN A 651 10.31 18.34 -15.82
C ASN A 651 10.99 18.15 -14.45
N VAL A 652 11.25 19.25 -13.72
CA VAL A 652 11.75 19.21 -12.34
C VAL A 652 10.80 19.92 -11.37
N ALA A 653 10.83 19.53 -10.10
CA ALA A 653 10.04 20.14 -9.04
C ALA A 653 10.64 19.84 -7.67
N TYR A 654 9.96 20.28 -6.61
CA TYR A 654 10.22 19.81 -5.26
C TYR A 654 8.96 19.88 -4.41
N LEU A 655 8.92 19.13 -3.30
CA LEU A 655 7.94 19.25 -2.22
C LEU A 655 8.65 19.58 -0.91
N VAL A 656 7.99 20.28 0.01
CA VAL A 656 8.59 20.75 1.26
C VAL A 656 7.73 20.37 2.46
N TYR A 657 8.39 19.75 3.43
CA TYR A 657 7.82 19.33 4.71
C TYR A 657 8.65 19.97 5.83
N LYS A 658 8.15 21.10 6.34
CA LYS A 658 8.81 21.87 7.40
C LYS A 658 9.01 21.03 8.66
N GLY A 659 10.25 21.00 9.16
CA GLY A 659 10.59 20.51 10.50
C GLY A 659 10.80 21.65 11.48
N SER A 660 11.15 21.33 12.72
CA SER A 660 11.46 22.32 13.76
C SER A 660 12.82 23.00 13.58
N GLU A 661 13.79 22.29 13.01
CA GLU A 661 15.18 22.76 12.85
C GLU A 661 15.62 22.76 11.38
N THR A 662 15.18 21.77 10.60
CA THR A 662 15.48 21.65 9.17
C THR A 662 14.22 21.35 8.36
N ASN A 663 14.19 21.79 7.12
CA ASN A 663 13.12 21.50 6.17
C ASN A 663 13.43 20.23 5.40
N ARG A 664 12.52 19.26 5.42
CA ARG A 664 12.66 18.10 4.53
C ARG A 664 12.14 18.45 3.14
N VAL A 665 13.02 18.41 2.16
CA VAL A 665 12.72 18.73 0.77
C VAL A 665 12.83 17.47 -0.07
N LEU A 666 11.75 17.09 -0.76
CA LEU A 666 11.80 16.08 -1.81
C LEU A 666 12.14 16.77 -3.12
N ALA A 667 13.39 16.68 -3.57
CA ALA A 667 13.81 17.09 -4.90
C ALA A 667 13.26 16.09 -5.93
N ILE A 668 12.62 16.59 -6.98
CA ILE A 668 12.01 15.79 -8.04
C ILE A 668 12.75 16.09 -9.35
N TYR A 669 13.46 15.08 -9.85
CA TYR A 669 14.26 15.16 -11.08
C TYR A 669 13.50 14.68 -12.33
N HIS A 670 12.33 14.07 -12.16
CA HIS A 670 11.46 13.68 -13.25
C HIS A 670 9.98 13.86 -12.86
N LEU A 671 9.48 15.09 -13.04
CA LEU A 671 8.16 15.54 -12.64
C LEU A 671 7.03 14.75 -13.31
N ARG A 672 7.14 14.50 -14.61
CA ARG A 672 6.17 13.69 -15.35
C ARG A 672 6.01 12.31 -14.73
N ARG A 673 7.12 11.64 -14.39
CA ARG A 673 7.10 10.31 -13.77
C ARG A 673 6.60 10.33 -12.33
N MET A 674 6.90 11.38 -11.57
CA MET A 674 6.33 11.60 -10.24
C MET A 674 4.81 11.76 -10.30
N ILE A 675 4.26 12.45 -11.31
CA ILE A 675 2.81 12.53 -11.53
C ILE A 675 2.24 11.14 -11.81
N ASP A 676 2.85 10.39 -12.73
CA ASP A 676 2.41 9.03 -13.07
C ASP A 676 2.41 8.11 -11.82
N PHE A 677 3.42 8.24 -10.96
CA PHE A 677 3.49 7.53 -9.68
C PHE A 677 2.33 7.89 -8.76
N VAL A 678 2.03 9.18 -8.56
CA VAL A 678 0.92 9.63 -7.70
C VAL A 678 -0.45 9.23 -8.27
N GLU A 679 -0.64 9.35 -9.59
CA GLU A 679 -1.90 8.99 -10.28
C GLU A 679 -2.24 7.51 -10.17
N LYS A 680 -1.25 6.64 -9.97
CA LYS A 680 -1.44 5.21 -9.70
C LYS A 680 -2.42 4.93 -8.55
N ARG A 681 -2.51 5.84 -7.56
CA ARG A 681 -3.47 5.74 -6.44
C ARG A 681 -4.93 5.81 -6.89
N GLN A 682 -5.17 6.36 -8.09
CA GLN A 682 -6.50 6.55 -8.66
C GLN A 682 -7.05 5.29 -9.34
N LEU A 683 -6.22 4.26 -9.50
CA LEU A 683 -6.64 2.98 -10.08
C LEU A 683 -7.54 2.20 -9.11
N ASN A 684 -8.32 1.28 -9.66
CA ASN A 684 -9.25 0.46 -8.91
C ASN A 684 -8.59 -0.79 -8.32
N PRO A 685 -8.45 -0.90 -6.99
CA PRO A 685 -7.81 -2.07 -6.39
C PRO A 685 -8.65 -3.36 -6.50
N ASN A 686 -9.95 -3.25 -6.80
CA ASN A 686 -10.87 -4.38 -6.87
C ASN A 686 -10.95 -5.02 -8.26
N ALA A 687 -10.11 -4.58 -9.21
CA ALA A 687 -10.13 -5.05 -10.59
C ALA A 687 -9.56 -6.47 -10.72
N SER A 688 -10.35 -7.36 -11.30
CA SER A 688 -9.94 -8.72 -11.71
C SER A 688 -9.22 -8.78 -13.06
N GLY A 689 -9.13 -7.65 -13.79
CA GLY A 689 -8.52 -7.51 -15.13
C GLY A 689 -7.89 -6.13 -15.33
N GLU A 690 -7.07 -5.96 -16.38
CA GLU A 690 -6.33 -4.68 -16.62
C GLU A 690 -7.28 -3.55 -16.97
N GLU A 691 -8.25 -3.84 -17.84
CA GLU A 691 -9.32 -2.90 -18.18
C GLU A 691 -10.11 -2.42 -16.95
N GLY A 692 -10.23 -3.27 -15.93
CA GLY A 692 -10.94 -2.93 -14.69
C GLY A 692 -10.17 -1.94 -13.82
N LEU A 693 -8.85 -1.81 -13.98
CA LEU A 693 -8.01 -0.92 -13.16
C LEU A 693 -8.36 0.55 -13.40
N LEU A 694 -8.80 0.91 -14.62
CA LEU A 694 -9.21 2.28 -14.93
C LEU A 694 -10.65 2.59 -14.48
N HIS A 695 -11.44 1.61 -14.04
CA HIS A 695 -12.80 1.84 -13.55
C HIS A 695 -12.78 2.71 -12.29
N LYS A 696 -13.35 3.91 -12.34
CA LYS A 696 -13.29 4.87 -11.24
C LYS A 696 -14.00 4.35 -9.97
N PRO A 697 -13.30 4.13 -8.85
CA PRO A 697 -13.92 3.70 -7.60
C PRO A 697 -14.81 4.81 -7.02
N ALA A 698 -15.76 4.44 -6.14
CA ALA A 698 -16.68 5.40 -5.51
C ALA A 698 -15.95 6.50 -4.72
N ALA A 699 -14.81 6.18 -4.10
CA ALA A 699 -13.97 7.15 -3.41
C ALA A 699 -13.41 8.26 -4.33
N LEU A 700 -13.43 8.05 -5.65
CA LEU A 700 -13.02 9.03 -6.66
C LEU A 700 -14.20 9.68 -7.38
N ALA A 701 -15.43 9.47 -6.93
CA ALA A 701 -16.61 10.04 -7.58
C ALA A 701 -16.52 11.57 -7.74
N PHE A 702 -15.83 12.28 -6.85
CA PHE A 702 -15.62 13.73 -6.97
C PHE A 702 -14.67 14.14 -8.11
N HIS A 703 -13.84 13.24 -8.64
CA HIS A 703 -12.86 13.58 -9.67
C HIS A 703 -13.49 13.57 -11.06
N ILE A 704 -13.76 14.76 -11.58
CA ILE A 704 -14.35 14.98 -12.91
C ILE A 704 -13.24 15.30 -13.93
N ASP A 705 -13.01 14.44 -14.91
CA ASP A 705 -12.13 14.69 -16.07
C ASP A 705 -13.02 14.91 -17.31
N PRO A 706 -13.00 16.09 -17.97
CA PRO A 706 -13.88 16.39 -19.11
C PRO A 706 -13.35 15.81 -20.43
N TYR A 707 -12.12 15.27 -20.39
CA TYR A 707 -11.44 14.66 -21.52
C TYR A 707 -11.38 13.15 -21.39
N ALA A 708 -11.88 12.58 -20.29
CA ALA A 708 -12.06 11.14 -20.18
C ALA A 708 -13.14 10.68 -21.15
N LYS A 709 -12.92 9.52 -21.79
CA LYS A 709 -13.91 8.87 -22.65
C LYS A 709 -15.27 8.69 -21.97
N ASP A 710 -15.25 8.39 -20.69
CA ASP A 710 -16.41 8.17 -19.84
C ASP A 710 -16.14 8.70 -18.42
N SER A 711 -17.15 9.26 -17.75
CA SER A 711 -17.01 9.84 -16.40
C SER A 711 -16.64 8.81 -15.31
N TRP A 712 -16.97 7.53 -15.54
CA TRP A 712 -16.69 6.39 -14.69
C TRP A 712 -15.37 5.69 -15.04
N VAL A 713 -14.59 6.25 -15.96
CA VAL A 713 -13.24 5.79 -16.33
C VAL A 713 -12.22 6.84 -15.89
N THR A 714 -11.09 6.37 -15.39
CA THR A 714 -9.94 7.19 -14.99
C THR A 714 -8.99 7.30 -16.17
N ARG A 715 -8.71 8.54 -16.61
CA ARG A 715 -7.71 8.81 -17.63
C ARG A 715 -6.35 9.04 -16.97
N LEU A 716 -5.34 8.31 -17.43
CA LEU A 716 -3.96 8.49 -16.99
C LEU A 716 -3.30 9.65 -17.74
N GLN A 717 -2.29 10.27 -17.14
CA GLN A 717 -1.57 11.37 -17.76
C GLN A 717 -0.96 10.98 -19.13
N GLY A 718 -1.24 11.84 -20.11
CA GLY A 718 -0.69 11.73 -21.45
C GLY A 718 -1.35 10.66 -22.31
N SER A 719 -2.46 10.07 -21.85
CA SER A 719 -3.25 9.17 -22.66
C SER A 719 -3.82 9.88 -23.90
N LEU A 720 -3.69 9.25 -25.07
CA LEU A 720 -4.43 9.57 -26.29
C LEU A 720 -5.77 8.82 -26.23
N GLU A 721 -6.85 9.51 -25.82
CA GLU A 721 -8.20 8.94 -25.75
C GLU A 721 -9.10 9.40 -26.89
#